data_AF-A0A7X1GNK8-F1
#
_entry.id   AF-A0A7X1GNK8-F1
#
_cell.length_a   1.000
_cell.length_b   1.000
_cell.length_c   1.000
_cell.angle_alpha   90.00
_cell.angle_beta   90.00
_cell.angle_gamma   90.00
#
_symmetry.space_group_name_H-M   'P 1'
#
loop_
_entity.id
_entity.type
_entity.pdbx_description
1 polymer ?
#
loop_
_entity_poly.entity_id
_entity_poly.type
_entity_poly.pdbx_seq_one_letter_code
_entity_poly.pdbx_strand_id
1 'polypeptide(L)'
;MENKINCLIILGMYRSGTSTLTGCFNLLGVNPGKNFIPPDQSNENRYFGNNDLVLIHDILLRDLGCKWDMVGNLPRDWQESEAANRARQSIKSILERNFSSNKIWVVNDPRMCRFMPLWLPLLEEMRANPGLILNLRHPLETAQSLAQKDGFDLQKSFLLWLSHYREAFSACWNNSNVVITYDQLLADPVSTLKFISESLNIDYPRPLQNTYPEILDFVRPEMKHQHSGQSQNKEESGFAHFIHLYNQILQLCVERTTLLTAEAGKETGVSRYNKELLPSVLQHLSSENSVSGIQDSKREKAVLASGRLFNDILSLVGDHERAQHSLHLEKEHRLINSTKLGTALFAQVYFPQEHGALFTEEKSKKILLAPVEWQKITVMMPDPILVKNKGLCLKPLNTRGIVHISSIRLVNSATEEVVFKIEKPEEFEKCQIREHAFPLPGQEGLTLFVFNHDPQIIHPPILDLPDCPLEIRIWIKAQTDQKEIKNLWIQEQEYRKELETKLAESEEQLSASRSQMDAEQESSASRSQMDAEQESRKGLELLKAELETKLAESEEQLSASRLQTQKEQDRINQLNLENSRLSTRNYLYAEKNKQLKRWMDQLHNDFNALVGSKRWRTGNALIRFMEVMLLKGKKPGAAHHMQQVFASYNSMQKNERTKSSFHQSWNLNKKVSFDRLMQQLENDVSAMCDSTRWKTGNTVIRIFEIMLLRGKPRLAMNHMQKIFSEYQIKKDQGQSITLGLMQKWMRQLEVDFQNTLVSRRWRVGKSLVRGLEMLLLRKKKPMAPDHMQTLFDQFRQGQYTHHFNDSNELTVQNYPSQFNTYVSPEQAAGKPYTLRPPV
;
A
#
# COMPACT_ATOMS: atom_id res chain seq x y z
N MET A 1 10.59 -13.21 -54.12
CA MET A 1 11.68 -13.54 -53.18
C MET A 1 11.05 -14.40 -52.11
N GLU A 2 11.47 -15.65 -51.96
CA GLU A 2 10.96 -16.54 -50.91
C GLU A 2 11.11 -15.87 -49.54
N ASN A 3 10.07 -15.99 -48.71
CA ASN A 3 9.97 -15.33 -47.41
C ASN A 3 10.88 -16.07 -46.40
N LYS A 4 12.19 -15.88 -46.52
CA LYS A 4 13.20 -16.51 -45.65
C LYS A 4 13.00 -16.10 -44.20
N ILE A 5 13.12 -17.05 -43.27
CA ILE A 5 13.02 -16.81 -41.83
C ILE A 5 14.13 -15.87 -41.39
N ASN A 6 13.76 -14.79 -40.70
CA ASN A 6 14.68 -13.76 -40.20
C ASN A 6 14.47 -13.43 -38.71
N CYS A 7 13.54 -14.13 -38.05
CA CYS A 7 13.24 -14.01 -36.63
C CYS A 7 13.10 -15.41 -36.03
N LEU A 8 13.89 -15.76 -35.02
CA LEU A 8 13.76 -17.00 -34.27
C LEU A 8 13.06 -16.72 -32.94
N ILE A 9 12.00 -17.48 -32.65
CA ILE A 9 11.25 -17.38 -31.40
C ILE A 9 11.34 -18.70 -30.67
N ILE A 10 11.95 -18.67 -29.49
CA ILE A 10 12.08 -19.88 -28.68
C ILE A 10 10.91 -19.94 -27.71
N LEU A 11 10.09 -20.97 -27.86
CA LEU A 11 8.95 -21.29 -27.01
C LEU A 11 9.30 -22.48 -26.13
N GLY A 12 8.95 -22.38 -24.85
CA GLY A 12 9.18 -23.45 -23.89
C GLY A 12 8.78 -23.00 -22.50
N MET A 13 8.36 -23.94 -21.68
CA MET A 13 8.06 -23.66 -20.28
C MET A 13 9.32 -23.18 -19.54
N TYR A 14 9.14 -22.44 -18.44
CA TYR A 14 10.23 -22.16 -17.51
C TYR A 14 10.98 -23.45 -17.19
N ARG A 15 12.31 -23.33 -17.04
CA ARG A 15 13.21 -24.47 -16.75
C ARG A 15 13.34 -25.50 -17.88
N SER A 16 12.84 -25.22 -19.09
CA SER A 16 13.04 -26.09 -20.27
C SER A 16 14.27 -25.75 -21.13
N GLY A 17 15.24 -24.96 -20.62
CA GLY A 17 16.50 -24.70 -21.33
C GLY A 17 16.43 -23.66 -22.45
N THR A 18 15.39 -22.82 -22.48
CA THR A 18 15.22 -21.77 -23.50
C THR A 18 16.36 -20.74 -23.51
N SER A 19 16.96 -20.45 -22.35
CA SER A 19 18.15 -19.59 -22.24
C SER A 19 19.40 -20.25 -22.80
N THR A 20 19.62 -21.53 -22.53
CA THR A 20 20.76 -22.30 -23.10
C THR A 20 20.71 -22.27 -24.62
N LEU A 21 19.54 -22.55 -25.21
CA LEU A 21 19.37 -22.50 -26.66
C LEU A 21 19.63 -21.11 -27.25
N THR A 22 19.20 -20.05 -26.56
CA THR A 22 19.46 -18.66 -27.00
C THR A 22 20.95 -18.30 -26.93
N GLY A 23 21.66 -18.80 -25.91
CA GLY A 23 23.11 -18.67 -25.81
C GLY A 23 23.84 -19.35 -26.98
N CYS A 24 23.42 -20.54 -27.38
CA CYS A 24 23.95 -21.20 -28.58
C CYS A 24 23.75 -20.37 -29.85
N PHE A 25 22.56 -19.78 -30.04
CA PHE A 25 22.31 -18.89 -31.18
C PHE A 25 23.17 -17.62 -31.16
N ASN A 26 23.41 -17.06 -29.97
CA ASN A 26 24.31 -15.93 -29.82
C ASN A 26 25.75 -16.29 -30.24
N LEU A 27 26.25 -17.48 -29.87
CA LEU A 27 27.56 -17.99 -30.33
C LEU A 27 27.61 -18.16 -31.85
N LEU A 28 26.52 -18.58 -32.47
CA LEU A 28 26.33 -18.66 -33.92
C LEU A 28 26.17 -17.30 -34.62
N GLY A 29 26.25 -16.19 -33.87
CA GLY A 29 26.14 -14.83 -34.38
C GLY A 29 24.70 -14.38 -34.68
N VAL A 30 23.69 -15.16 -34.29
CA VAL A 30 22.28 -14.72 -34.33
C VAL A 30 22.05 -13.76 -33.16
N ASN A 31 21.59 -12.55 -33.44
CA ASN A 31 21.53 -11.49 -32.44
C ASN A 31 20.38 -11.71 -31.43
N PRO A 32 20.64 -11.92 -30.12
CA PRO A 32 19.60 -12.07 -29.10
C PRO A 32 19.15 -10.73 -28.46
N GLY A 33 19.79 -9.61 -28.83
CA GLY A 33 19.61 -8.29 -28.23
C GLY A 33 20.76 -7.90 -27.31
N LYS A 34 20.64 -6.75 -26.65
CA LYS A 34 21.72 -6.14 -25.84
C LYS A 34 21.48 -6.16 -24.33
N ASN A 35 20.22 -6.28 -23.87
CA ASN A 35 19.86 -6.16 -22.47
C ASN A 35 19.45 -7.53 -21.90
N PHE A 36 20.40 -8.26 -21.34
CA PHE A 36 20.18 -9.59 -20.77
C PHE A 36 19.81 -9.54 -19.28
N ILE A 37 19.03 -10.53 -18.83
CA ILE A 37 18.74 -10.71 -17.41
C ILE A 37 20.05 -11.11 -16.66
N PRO A 38 20.38 -10.49 -15.51
CA PRO A 38 21.57 -10.83 -14.72
C PRO A 38 21.56 -12.30 -14.23
N PRO A 39 22.72 -12.96 -14.07
CA PRO A 39 22.80 -14.29 -13.48
C PRO A 39 22.32 -14.32 -12.01
N ASP A 40 21.81 -15.48 -11.57
CA ASP A 40 21.44 -15.77 -10.17
C ASP A 40 22.06 -17.10 -9.70
N GLN A 41 21.89 -17.46 -8.42
CA GLN A 41 22.42 -18.71 -7.85
C GLN A 41 21.89 -19.98 -8.54
N SER A 42 20.78 -19.88 -9.29
CA SER A 42 20.17 -21.01 -10.01
C SER A 42 20.59 -21.11 -11.48
N ASN A 43 21.35 -20.12 -11.98
CA ASN A 43 21.90 -20.10 -13.34
C ASN A 43 23.15 -19.20 -13.38
N GLU A 44 24.30 -19.80 -13.13
CA GLU A 44 25.61 -19.14 -13.05
C GLU A 44 26.06 -18.55 -14.40
N ASN A 45 25.57 -19.09 -15.52
CA ASN A 45 26.03 -18.75 -16.88
C ASN A 45 25.24 -17.61 -17.56
N ARG A 46 24.50 -16.79 -16.79
CA ARG A 46 23.64 -15.68 -17.26
C ARG A 46 22.39 -16.16 -18.01
N TYR A 47 21.28 -15.46 -17.80
CA TYR A 47 20.06 -15.67 -18.57
C TYR A 47 20.15 -14.92 -19.90
N PHE A 48 19.90 -15.60 -21.01
CA PHE A 48 19.88 -14.98 -22.34
C PHE A 48 18.51 -14.36 -22.70
N GLY A 49 17.60 -14.27 -21.72
CA GLY A 49 16.34 -13.53 -21.80
C GLY A 49 16.56 -12.04 -22.00
N ASN A 50 15.81 -11.43 -22.92
CA ASN A 50 15.83 -9.98 -23.10
C ASN A 50 15.02 -9.31 -21.98
N ASN A 51 15.71 -8.61 -21.09
CA ASN A 51 15.13 -8.00 -19.89
C ASN A 51 14.09 -6.92 -20.21
N ASP A 52 14.23 -6.22 -21.34
CA ASP A 52 13.23 -5.23 -21.76
C ASP A 52 11.90 -5.91 -22.13
N LEU A 53 11.96 -7.06 -22.83
CA LEU A 53 10.78 -7.85 -23.20
C LEU A 53 10.11 -8.46 -21.97
N VAL A 54 10.93 -9.00 -21.05
CA VAL A 54 10.47 -9.54 -19.77
C VAL A 54 9.68 -8.50 -18.98
N LEU A 55 10.21 -7.28 -18.87
CA LEU A 55 9.53 -6.20 -18.16
C LEU A 55 8.20 -5.83 -18.82
N ILE A 56 8.13 -5.79 -20.15
CA ILE A 56 6.87 -5.51 -20.86
C ILE A 56 5.85 -6.62 -20.62
N HIS A 57 6.28 -7.88 -20.67
CA HIS A 57 5.43 -9.02 -20.37
C HIS A 57 4.91 -8.99 -18.92
N ASP A 58 5.73 -8.60 -17.95
CA ASP A 58 5.30 -8.42 -16.55
C ASP A 58 4.28 -7.28 -16.40
N ILE A 59 4.50 -6.15 -17.08
CA ILE A 59 3.55 -5.04 -17.10
C ILE A 59 2.23 -5.46 -17.74
N LEU A 60 2.27 -6.21 -18.84
CA LEU A 60 1.09 -6.73 -19.51
C LEU A 60 0.30 -7.67 -18.59
N LEU A 61 0.96 -8.64 -17.96
CA LEU A 61 0.29 -9.55 -17.00
C LEU A 61 -0.34 -8.78 -15.85
N ARG A 62 0.40 -7.84 -15.25
CA ARG A 62 -0.10 -7.00 -14.15
C ARG A 62 -1.35 -6.21 -14.57
N ASP A 63 -1.31 -5.57 -15.74
CA ASP A 63 -2.42 -4.76 -16.24
C ASP A 63 -3.65 -5.64 -16.60
N LEU A 64 -3.43 -6.93 -16.89
CA LEU A 64 -4.49 -7.94 -17.06
C LEU A 64 -4.94 -8.59 -15.73
N GLY A 65 -4.37 -8.19 -14.60
CA GLY A 65 -4.65 -8.79 -13.28
C GLY A 65 -4.08 -10.20 -13.11
N CYS A 66 -3.14 -10.61 -13.96
CA CYS A 66 -2.54 -11.94 -14.00
C CYS A 66 -1.10 -11.96 -13.45
N LYS A 67 -0.63 -13.18 -13.16
CA LYS A 67 0.78 -13.51 -12.92
C LYS A 67 1.25 -14.57 -13.91
N TRP A 68 2.56 -14.73 -14.05
CA TRP A 68 3.14 -15.72 -14.96
C TRP A 68 2.84 -17.17 -14.54
N ASP A 69 2.67 -17.38 -13.24
CA ASP A 69 2.45 -18.68 -12.59
C ASP A 69 0.96 -19.01 -12.35
N MET A 70 0.05 -18.25 -12.98
CA MET A 70 -1.37 -18.59 -13.04
C MET A 70 -1.62 -19.63 -14.14
N VAL A 71 -2.32 -20.70 -13.77
CA VAL A 71 -2.62 -21.82 -14.66
C VAL A 71 -3.67 -21.45 -15.70
N GLY A 72 -4.70 -20.72 -15.26
CA GLY A 72 -5.88 -20.44 -16.07
C GLY A 72 -5.60 -19.54 -17.26
N ASN A 73 -6.54 -19.51 -18.22
CA ASN A 73 -6.42 -18.71 -19.44
C ASN A 73 -6.28 -17.22 -19.11
N LEU A 74 -5.61 -16.48 -20.01
CA LEU A 74 -5.66 -15.02 -19.96
C LEU A 74 -7.12 -14.54 -20.15
N PRO A 75 -7.45 -13.29 -19.77
CA PRO A 75 -8.81 -12.76 -19.98
C PRO A 75 -9.26 -12.94 -21.43
N ARG A 76 -10.56 -13.19 -21.65
CA ARG A 76 -11.12 -13.24 -23.01
C ARG A 76 -10.82 -11.92 -23.73
N ASP A 77 -10.48 -12.04 -25.02
CA ASP A 77 -10.19 -10.90 -25.89
C ASP A 77 -9.10 -9.95 -25.34
N TRP A 78 -8.20 -10.44 -24.48
CA TRP A 78 -7.15 -9.61 -23.88
C TRP A 78 -6.26 -8.93 -24.93
N GLN A 79 -6.14 -9.49 -26.12
CA GLN A 79 -5.39 -8.96 -27.25
C GLN A 79 -5.92 -7.59 -27.71
N GLU A 80 -7.22 -7.35 -27.55
CA GLU A 80 -7.90 -6.09 -27.91
C GLU A 80 -7.81 -5.03 -26.80
N SER A 81 -7.30 -5.40 -25.62
CA SER A 81 -7.19 -4.48 -24.49
C SER A 81 -6.20 -3.34 -24.73
N GLU A 82 -6.40 -2.23 -24.03
CA GLU A 82 -5.43 -1.13 -24.05
C GLU A 82 -4.05 -1.58 -23.54
N ALA A 83 -4.01 -2.51 -22.59
CA ALA A 83 -2.77 -3.09 -22.06
C ALA A 83 -2.00 -3.84 -23.14
N ALA A 84 -2.67 -4.69 -23.93
CA ALA A 84 -2.07 -5.39 -25.06
C ALA A 84 -1.57 -4.40 -26.13
N ASN A 85 -2.34 -3.36 -26.44
CA ASN A 85 -1.92 -2.31 -27.38
C ASN A 85 -0.65 -1.58 -26.92
N ARG A 86 -0.55 -1.21 -25.63
CA ARG A 86 0.67 -0.60 -25.06
C ARG A 86 1.86 -1.55 -25.11
N ALA A 87 1.65 -2.83 -24.79
CA ALA A 87 2.68 -3.85 -24.86
C ALA A 87 3.17 -4.05 -26.29
N ARG A 88 2.27 -4.16 -27.26
CA ARG A 88 2.55 -4.29 -28.70
C ARG A 88 3.40 -3.12 -29.22
N GLN A 89 3.04 -1.88 -28.89
CA GLN A 89 3.82 -0.69 -29.27
C GLN A 89 5.22 -0.69 -28.64
N SER A 90 5.32 -1.09 -27.37
CA SER A 90 6.59 -1.14 -26.64
C SER A 90 7.52 -2.22 -27.21
N ILE A 91 6.99 -3.41 -27.48
CA ILE A 91 7.71 -4.51 -28.13
C ILE A 91 8.18 -4.06 -29.51
N LYS A 92 7.28 -3.48 -30.33
CA LYS A 92 7.64 -2.95 -31.66
C LYS A 92 8.83 -2.01 -31.60
N SER A 93 8.80 -1.03 -30.69
CA SER A 93 9.89 -0.05 -30.52
C SER A 93 11.21 -0.73 -30.14
N ILE A 94 11.18 -1.73 -29.26
CA ILE A 94 12.38 -2.50 -28.91
C ILE A 94 12.89 -3.28 -30.12
N LEU A 95 11.99 -3.93 -30.86
CA LEU A 95 12.38 -4.74 -32.01
C LEU A 95 13.00 -3.88 -33.11
N GLU A 96 12.39 -2.73 -33.43
CA GLU A 96 12.94 -1.77 -34.40
C GLU A 96 14.30 -1.23 -33.94
N ARG A 97 14.44 -0.89 -32.65
CA ARG A 97 15.69 -0.35 -32.11
C ARG A 97 16.83 -1.37 -32.09
N ASN A 98 16.52 -2.62 -31.72
CA ASN A 98 17.54 -3.63 -31.45
C ASN A 98 17.82 -4.54 -32.65
N PHE A 99 16.85 -4.73 -33.54
CA PHE A 99 16.90 -5.77 -34.55
C PHE A 99 16.75 -5.33 -36.01
N SER A 100 16.39 -4.07 -36.29
CA SER A 100 16.16 -3.58 -37.67
C SER A 100 17.36 -3.73 -38.63
N SER A 101 18.59 -3.73 -38.11
CA SER A 101 19.81 -3.88 -38.93
C SER A 101 20.34 -5.32 -39.02
N ASN A 102 19.71 -6.29 -38.36
CA ASN A 102 20.22 -7.67 -38.30
C ASN A 102 19.60 -8.53 -39.40
N LYS A 103 20.41 -9.41 -40.00
CA LYS A 103 19.93 -10.39 -41.00
C LYS A 103 19.02 -11.45 -40.39
N ILE A 104 19.33 -11.86 -39.16
CA ILE A 104 18.55 -12.81 -38.35
C ILE A 104 18.75 -12.46 -36.88
N TRP A 105 17.70 -12.61 -36.09
CA TRP A 105 17.72 -12.35 -34.66
C TRP A 105 16.89 -13.39 -33.91
N VAL A 106 17.11 -13.51 -32.60
CA VAL A 106 16.42 -14.47 -31.73
C VAL A 106 15.85 -13.77 -30.51
N VAL A 107 14.67 -14.19 -30.08
CA VAL A 107 14.08 -13.77 -28.80
C VAL A 107 13.55 -14.98 -28.04
N ASN A 108 13.65 -14.90 -26.72
CA ASN A 108 13.07 -15.88 -25.82
C ASN A 108 12.46 -15.17 -24.59
N ASP A 109 11.33 -15.72 -24.16
CA ASP A 109 10.74 -15.51 -22.85
C ASP A 109 9.68 -16.61 -22.71
N PRO A 110 9.69 -17.44 -21.65
CA PRO A 110 8.71 -18.53 -21.51
C PRO A 110 7.24 -18.06 -21.60
N ARG A 111 6.94 -16.82 -21.23
CA ARG A 111 5.59 -16.23 -21.35
C ARG A 111 5.18 -16.01 -22.81
N MET A 112 6.12 -15.97 -23.75
CA MET A 112 5.80 -15.87 -25.18
C MET A 112 4.91 -17.02 -25.64
N CYS A 113 5.02 -18.21 -25.04
CA CYS A 113 4.08 -19.31 -25.29
C CYS A 113 2.62 -18.84 -25.25
N ARG A 114 2.27 -17.99 -24.27
CA ARG A 114 0.93 -17.45 -24.07
C ARG A 114 0.65 -16.16 -24.86
N PHE A 115 1.70 -15.44 -25.24
CA PHE A 115 1.59 -14.14 -25.92
C PHE A 115 1.74 -14.21 -27.44
N MET A 116 1.91 -15.39 -28.03
CA MET A 116 1.96 -15.55 -29.48
C MET A 116 0.79 -14.88 -30.23
N PRO A 117 -0.46 -14.87 -29.72
CA PRO A 117 -1.54 -14.10 -30.35
C PRO A 117 -1.27 -12.59 -30.50
N LEU A 118 -0.44 -12.00 -29.63
CA LEU A 118 0.02 -10.61 -29.75
C LEU A 118 1.26 -10.49 -30.65
N TRP A 119 2.17 -11.47 -30.59
CA TRP A 119 3.44 -11.44 -31.31
C TRP A 119 3.28 -11.71 -32.81
N LEU A 120 2.49 -12.69 -33.23
CA LEU A 120 2.36 -13.04 -34.66
C LEU A 120 1.86 -11.85 -35.51
N PRO A 121 0.77 -11.14 -35.15
CA PRO A 121 0.31 -9.99 -35.93
C PRO A 121 1.30 -8.81 -35.91
N LEU A 122 2.08 -8.68 -34.81
CA LEU A 122 3.11 -7.66 -34.72
C LEU A 122 4.28 -7.97 -35.68
N LEU A 123 4.72 -9.22 -35.75
CA LEU A 123 5.80 -9.64 -36.63
C LEU A 123 5.39 -9.52 -38.10
N GLU A 124 4.15 -9.86 -38.42
CA GLU A 124 3.57 -9.64 -39.74
C GLU A 124 3.58 -8.15 -40.13
N GLU A 125 3.14 -7.25 -39.23
CA GLU A 125 3.22 -5.80 -39.44
C GLU A 125 4.66 -5.35 -39.72
N MET A 126 5.62 -5.91 -38.98
CA MET A 126 7.05 -5.61 -39.14
C MET A 126 7.69 -6.30 -40.35
N ARG A 127 6.94 -7.13 -41.09
CA ARG A 127 7.45 -7.98 -42.18
C ARG A 127 8.62 -8.87 -41.73
N ALA A 128 8.58 -9.32 -40.46
CA ALA A 128 9.48 -10.32 -39.93
C ALA A 128 8.84 -11.70 -40.10
N ASN A 129 9.60 -12.66 -40.64
CA ASN A 129 9.16 -14.03 -40.86
C ASN A 129 9.65 -14.90 -39.70
N PRO A 130 8.75 -15.34 -38.80
CA PRO A 130 9.13 -16.11 -37.63
C PRO A 130 9.40 -17.59 -37.94
N GLY A 131 10.48 -18.11 -37.37
CA GLY A 131 10.72 -19.53 -37.15
C GLY A 131 10.54 -19.86 -35.69
N LEU A 132 9.54 -20.67 -35.36
CA LEU A 132 9.20 -21.03 -33.98
C LEU A 132 9.97 -22.29 -33.55
N ILE A 133 10.66 -22.23 -32.42
CA ILE A 133 11.43 -23.36 -31.89
C ILE A 133 10.81 -23.75 -30.56
N LEU A 134 10.10 -24.89 -30.52
CA LEU A 134 9.62 -25.47 -29.26
C LEU A 134 10.75 -26.26 -28.62
N ASN A 135 11.21 -25.81 -27.46
CA ASN A 135 12.18 -26.52 -26.64
C ASN A 135 11.47 -27.25 -25.51
N LEU A 136 11.20 -28.53 -25.70
CA LEU A 136 10.46 -29.39 -24.77
C LEU A 136 11.37 -29.95 -23.68
N ARG A 137 10.86 -30.00 -22.45
CA ARG A 137 11.47 -30.76 -21.36
C ARG A 137 10.45 -31.69 -20.73
N HIS A 138 10.92 -32.84 -20.25
CA HIS A 138 10.10 -33.80 -19.53
C HIS A 138 9.30 -33.11 -18.42
N PRO A 139 7.98 -33.38 -18.31
CA PRO A 139 7.09 -32.64 -17.41
C PRO A 139 7.47 -32.84 -15.93
N LEU A 140 7.88 -34.05 -15.53
CA LEU A 140 8.32 -34.34 -14.16
C LEU A 140 9.58 -33.56 -13.78
N GLU A 141 10.57 -33.50 -14.66
CA GLU A 141 11.81 -32.76 -14.38
C GLU A 141 11.58 -31.25 -14.33
N THR A 142 10.65 -30.76 -15.14
CA THR A 142 10.21 -29.36 -15.11
C THR A 142 9.53 -29.07 -13.78
N ALA A 143 8.63 -29.95 -13.32
CA ALA A 143 7.93 -29.82 -12.05
C ALA A 143 8.88 -29.87 -10.86
N GLN A 144 9.81 -30.82 -10.81
CA GLN A 144 10.84 -30.89 -9.77
C GLN A 144 11.74 -29.65 -9.76
N SER A 145 12.11 -29.12 -10.93
CA SER A 145 12.91 -27.90 -10.99
C SER A 145 12.14 -26.66 -10.50
N LEU A 146 10.84 -26.57 -10.75
CA LEU A 146 9.99 -25.47 -10.25
C LEU A 146 9.73 -25.61 -8.75
N ALA A 147 9.53 -26.83 -8.25
CA ALA A 147 9.42 -27.10 -6.82
C ALA A 147 10.70 -26.65 -6.08
N GLN A 148 11.87 -27.00 -6.60
CA GLN A 148 13.15 -26.63 -6.00
C GLN A 148 13.42 -25.12 -6.03
N LYS A 149 13.09 -24.44 -7.14
CA LYS A 149 13.41 -23.01 -7.33
C LYS A 149 12.34 -22.09 -6.74
N ASP A 150 11.09 -22.36 -7.05
CA ASP A 150 9.96 -21.45 -6.82
C ASP A 150 9.04 -21.94 -5.68
N GLY A 151 9.31 -23.13 -5.12
CA GLY A 151 8.52 -23.72 -4.03
C GLY A 151 7.13 -24.18 -4.46
N PHE A 152 6.94 -24.46 -5.75
CA PHE A 152 5.64 -24.84 -6.30
C PHE A 152 5.30 -26.31 -6.10
N ASP A 153 4.03 -26.58 -5.81
CA ASP A 153 3.47 -27.92 -5.82
C ASP A 153 3.64 -28.59 -7.20
N LEU A 154 3.90 -29.90 -7.21
CA LEU A 154 4.04 -30.66 -8.45
C LEU A 154 2.78 -30.55 -9.34
N GLN A 155 1.59 -30.63 -8.73
CA GLN A 155 0.30 -30.50 -9.41
C GLN A 155 0.19 -29.19 -10.19
N LYS A 156 0.46 -28.06 -9.53
CA LYS A 156 0.48 -26.73 -10.16
C LYS A 156 1.50 -26.70 -11.30
N SER A 157 2.67 -27.27 -11.09
CA SER A 157 3.74 -27.28 -12.09
C SER A 157 3.40 -28.10 -13.34
N PHE A 158 2.74 -29.24 -13.20
CA PHE A 158 2.23 -30.03 -14.34
C PHE A 158 1.16 -29.26 -15.13
N LEU A 159 0.25 -28.58 -14.45
CA LEU A 159 -0.77 -27.75 -15.09
C LEU A 159 -0.15 -26.55 -15.81
N LEU A 160 0.85 -25.90 -15.23
CA LEU A 160 1.61 -24.84 -15.89
C LEU A 160 2.34 -25.35 -17.14
N TRP A 161 2.98 -26.52 -17.04
CA TRP A 161 3.62 -27.17 -18.19
C TRP A 161 2.62 -27.38 -19.32
N LEU A 162 1.45 -27.96 -19.02
CA LEU A 162 0.42 -28.23 -20.02
C LEU A 162 -0.14 -26.95 -20.64
N SER A 163 -0.46 -25.94 -19.80
CA SER A 163 -0.97 -24.64 -20.24
C SER A 163 0.01 -23.95 -21.20
N HIS A 164 1.30 -23.90 -20.86
CA HIS A 164 2.31 -23.25 -21.71
C HIS A 164 2.53 -24.00 -23.03
N TYR A 165 2.68 -25.32 -23.00
CA TYR A 165 2.92 -26.07 -24.23
C TYR A 165 1.69 -26.12 -25.13
N ARG A 166 0.48 -26.17 -24.58
CA ARG A 166 -0.76 -26.04 -25.36
C ARG A 166 -0.76 -24.76 -26.20
N GLU A 167 -0.50 -23.61 -25.57
CA GLU A 167 -0.46 -22.32 -26.27
C GLU A 167 0.69 -22.25 -27.28
N ALA A 168 1.86 -22.78 -26.93
CA ALA A 168 3.00 -22.85 -27.84
C ALA A 168 2.71 -23.70 -29.08
N PHE A 169 2.07 -24.86 -28.91
CA PHE A 169 1.68 -25.72 -30.02
C PHE A 169 0.60 -25.08 -30.90
N SER A 170 -0.37 -24.38 -30.31
CA SER A 170 -1.37 -23.58 -31.03
C SER A 170 -0.69 -22.58 -31.97
N ALA A 171 0.31 -21.84 -31.48
CA ALA A 171 1.07 -20.90 -32.28
C ALA A 171 1.86 -21.54 -33.43
N CYS A 172 2.36 -22.76 -33.23
CA CYS A 172 3.11 -23.50 -34.26
C CYS A 172 2.25 -24.04 -35.40
N TRP A 173 0.93 -24.16 -35.23
CA TRP A 173 0.07 -24.81 -36.20
C TRP A 173 0.20 -24.27 -37.63
N ASN A 174 0.16 -22.94 -37.80
CA ASN A 174 0.21 -22.27 -39.10
C ASN A 174 1.56 -21.58 -39.40
N ASN A 175 2.59 -21.81 -38.58
CA ASN A 175 3.87 -21.11 -38.68
C ASN A 175 5.01 -22.10 -38.86
N SER A 176 6.07 -21.72 -39.58
CA SER A 176 7.27 -22.55 -39.70
C SER A 176 7.85 -22.83 -38.32
N ASN A 177 7.94 -24.12 -37.97
CA ASN A 177 8.31 -24.54 -36.64
C ASN A 177 9.18 -25.80 -36.62
N VAL A 178 9.95 -25.93 -35.55
CA VAL A 178 10.71 -27.13 -35.21
C VAL A 178 10.53 -27.42 -33.73
N VAL A 179 10.46 -28.70 -33.38
CA VAL A 179 10.38 -29.18 -32.01
C VAL A 179 11.68 -29.91 -31.70
N ILE A 180 12.32 -29.53 -30.60
CA ILE A 180 13.49 -30.20 -30.04
C ILE A 180 13.26 -30.48 -28.56
N THR A 181 14.02 -31.40 -27.99
CA THR A 181 14.05 -31.61 -26.55
C THR A 181 15.28 -30.97 -25.93
N TYR A 182 15.15 -30.58 -24.67
CA TYR A 182 16.29 -30.12 -23.87
C TYR A 182 17.36 -31.22 -23.76
N ASP A 183 16.95 -32.48 -23.72
CA ASP A 183 17.86 -33.63 -23.69
C ASP A 183 18.67 -33.76 -24.98
N GLN A 184 18.05 -33.55 -26.14
CA GLN A 184 18.75 -33.52 -27.43
C GLN A 184 19.79 -32.39 -27.46
N LEU A 185 19.40 -31.20 -27.01
CA LEU A 185 20.30 -30.04 -26.96
C LEU A 185 21.50 -30.29 -26.04
N LEU A 186 21.31 -30.94 -24.89
CA LEU A 186 22.41 -31.23 -23.98
C LEU A 186 23.29 -32.39 -24.44
N ALA A 187 22.70 -33.43 -25.04
CA ALA A 187 23.42 -34.62 -25.46
C ALA A 187 24.29 -34.36 -26.71
N ASP A 188 23.75 -33.66 -27.70
CA ASP A 188 24.46 -33.27 -28.91
C ASP A 188 23.98 -31.89 -29.41
N PRO A 189 24.53 -30.80 -28.85
CA PRO A 189 24.11 -29.45 -29.23
C PRO A 189 24.41 -29.13 -30.68
N VAL A 190 25.49 -29.68 -31.24
CA VAL A 190 25.93 -29.41 -32.62
C VAL A 190 24.95 -30.01 -33.62
N SER A 191 24.61 -31.28 -33.48
CA SER A 191 23.64 -31.93 -34.37
C SER A 191 22.24 -31.34 -34.20
N THR A 192 21.87 -30.96 -32.97
CA THR A 192 20.58 -30.30 -32.70
C THR A 192 20.47 -28.95 -33.40
N LEU A 193 21.52 -28.11 -33.34
CA LEU A 193 21.54 -26.82 -34.04
C LEU A 193 21.55 -27.00 -35.55
N LYS A 194 22.29 -27.98 -36.07
CA LYS A 194 22.25 -28.32 -37.50
C LYS A 194 20.84 -28.71 -37.95
N PHE A 195 20.17 -29.57 -37.18
CA PHE A 195 18.79 -29.99 -37.44
C PHE A 195 17.81 -28.80 -37.46
N ILE A 196 17.95 -27.84 -36.54
CA ILE A 196 17.15 -26.61 -36.54
C ILE A 196 17.39 -25.80 -37.82
N SER A 197 18.67 -25.66 -38.23
CA SER A 197 19.06 -24.94 -39.44
C SER A 197 18.38 -25.51 -40.69
N GLU A 198 18.43 -26.84 -40.83
CA GLU A 198 17.86 -27.57 -41.97
C GLU A 198 16.33 -27.53 -41.95
N SER A 199 15.71 -27.76 -40.78
CA SER A 199 14.25 -27.78 -40.63
C SER A 199 13.59 -26.43 -40.89
N LEU A 200 14.25 -25.33 -40.48
CA LEU A 200 13.75 -23.97 -40.66
C LEU A 200 14.31 -23.29 -41.93
N ASN A 201 15.18 -23.96 -42.68
CA ASN A 201 15.87 -23.40 -43.85
C ASN A 201 16.53 -22.03 -43.56
N ILE A 202 17.27 -21.97 -42.46
CA ILE A 202 18.01 -20.77 -42.01
C ILE A 202 19.51 -20.95 -42.20
N ASP A 203 20.21 -19.85 -42.43
CA ASP A 203 21.67 -19.79 -42.42
C ASP A 203 22.14 -19.04 -41.17
N TYR A 204 23.06 -19.64 -40.43
CA TYR A 204 23.68 -18.97 -39.30
C TYR A 204 24.71 -17.93 -39.78
N PRO A 205 24.78 -16.74 -39.15
CA PRO A 205 25.79 -15.73 -39.49
C PRO A 205 27.23 -16.22 -39.33
N ARG A 206 27.49 -17.07 -38.33
CA ARG A 206 28.76 -17.80 -38.18
C ARG A 206 28.53 -19.26 -38.57
N PRO A 207 29.39 -19.86 -39.43
CA PRO A 207 29.29 -21.27 -39.77
C PRO A 207 29.41 -22.15 -38.52
N LEU A 208 28.51 -23.13 -38.44
CA LEU A 208 28.44 -24.10 -37.33
C LEU A 208 29.82 -24.72 -37.05
N GLN A 209 30.52 -25.18 -38.08
CA GLN A 209 31.84 -25.84 -37.98
C GLN A 209 32.89 -24.99 -37.24
N ASN A 210 32.81 -23.67 -37.37
CA ASN A 210 33.77 -22.75 -36.76
C ASN A 210 33.43 -22.43 -35.29
N THR A 211 32.24 -22.81 -34.84
CA THR A 211 31.72 -22.51 -33.49
C THR A 211 31.59 -23.73 -32.59
N TYR A 212 31.91 -24.94 -33.09
CA TYR A 212 31.78 -26.19 -32.31
C TYR A 212 32.48 -26.13 -30.94
N PRO A 213 33.75 -25.69 -30.82
CA PRO A 213 34.42 -25.67 -29.52
C PRO A 213 33.73 -24.72 -28.52
N GLU A 214 33.29 -23.55 -28.98
CA GLU A 214 32.58 -22.56 -28.16
C GLU A 214 31.22 -23.10 -27.68
N ILE A 215 30.49 -23.78 -28.55
CA ILE A 215 29.18 -24.37 -28.23
C ILE A 215 29.32 -25.52 -27.23
N LEU A 216 30.32 -26.39 -27.43
CA LEU A 216 30.57 -27.54 -26.55
C LEU A 216 31.06 -27.12 -25.15
N ASP A 217 31.84 -26.04 -25.03
CA ASP A 217 32.23 -25.50 -23.72
C ASP A 217 31.07 -24.78 -23.00
N PHE A 218 30.17 -24.16 -23.77
CA PHE A 218 29.03 -23.43 -23.25
C PHE A 218 27.90 -24.34 -22.76
N VAL A 219 27.55 -25.38 -23.52
CA VAL A 219 26.49 -26.33 -23.18
C VAL A 219 27.04 -27.36 -22.19
N ARG A 220 26.69 -27.21 -20.92
CA ARG A 220 27.15 -28.08 -19.83
C ARG A 220 26.04 -29.02 -19.36
N PRO A 221 26.07 -30.32 -19.75
CA PRO A 221 25.05 -31.29 -19.34
C PRO A 221 24.90 -31.40 -17.82
N GLU A 222 25.98 -31.15 -17.08
CA GLU A 222 26.04 -31.23 -15.61
C GLU A 222 25.18 -30.17 -14.91
N MET A 223 24.79 -29.11 -15.62
CA MET A 223 23.87 -28.08 -15.10
C MET A 223 22.40 -28.53 -15.13
N LYS A 224 22.10 -29.71 -15.67
CA LYS A 224 20.77 -30.35 -15.54
C LYS A 224 20.74 -31.14 -14.23
N HIS A 225 20.15 -30.58 -13.18
CA HIS A 225 20.10 -31.22 -11.86
C HIS A 225 18.98 -32.25 -11.66
N GLN A 226 18.03 -32.35 -12.58
CA GLN A 226 16.84 -33.20 -12.44
C GLN A 226 16.74 -34.17 -13.61
N HIS A 227 16.75 -35.47 -13.32
CA HIS A 227 16.68 -36.54 -14.32
C HIS A 227 15.49 -37.46 -14.02
N SER A 228 14.65 -37.71 -15.03
CA SER A 228 13.46 -38.58 -14.90
C SER A 228 13.75 -40.01 -14.45
N GLY A 229 14.99 -40.51 -14.61
CA GLY A 229 15.39 -41.86 -14.19
C GLY A 229 15.66 -42.03 -12.69
N GLN A 230 15.61 -40.97 -11.87
CA GLN A 230 15.98 -41.01 -10.44
C GLN A 230 14.79 -41.04 -9.47
N SER A 231 13.53 -40.91 -9.92
CA SER A 231 12.36 -41.01 -9.05
C SER A 231 11.75 -42.41 -9.08
N GLN A 232 11.85 -43.14 -7.96
CA GLN A 232 11.09 -44.38 -7.71
C GLN A 232 9.86 -44.11 -6.82
N ASN A 233 9.15 -43.00 -7.03
CA ASN A 233 8.08 -42.56 -6.11
C ASN A 233 6.66 -42.87 -6.63
N LYS A 234 5.79 -43.33 -5.72
CA LYS A 234 4.35 -43.58 -5.94
C LYS A 234 3.56 -42.40 -6.55
N GLU A 235 4.08 -41.17 -6.44
CA GLU A 235 3.49 -39.95 -7.02
C GLU A 235 3.49 -39.93 -8.55
N GLU A 236 4.36 -40.69 -9.22
CA GLU A 236 4.37 -40.81 -10.69
C GLU A 236 3.06 -41.36 -11.25
N SER A 237 2.35 -42.20 -10.47
CA SER A 237 1.09 -42.81 -10.90
C SER A 237 -0.04 -41.79 -11.09
N GLY A 238 -0.04 -40.70 -10.30
CA GLY A 238 -1.07 -39.65 -10.36
C GLY A 238 -0.95 -38.74 -11.60
N PHE A 239 0.25 -38.62 -12.17
CA PHE A 239 0.55 -37.71 -13.29
C PHE A 239 1.03 -38.43 -14.55
N ALA A 240 0.84 -39.75 -14.62
CA ALA A 240 1.23 -40.58 -15.76
C ALA A 240 0.70 -40.05 -17.11
N HIS A 241 -0.46 -39.38 -17.11
CA HIS A 241 -1.05 -38.76 -18.29
C HIS A 241 -0.16 -37.66 -18.93
N PHE A 242 0.54 -36.86 -18.12
CA PHE A 242 1.44 -35.82 -18.63
C PHE A 242 2.68 -36.42 -19.26
N ILE A 243 3.22 -37.49 -18.66
CA ILE A 243 4.35 -38.25 -19.19
C ILE A 243 3.95 -38.95 -20.49
N HIS A 244 2.76 -39.56 -20.53
CA HIS A 244 2.23 -40.17 -21.74
C HIS A 244 2.09 -39.15 -22.87
N LEU A 245 1.53 -37.97 -22.59
CA LEU A 245 1.43 -36.89 -23.56
C LEU A 245 2.80 -36.44 -24.07
N TYR A 246 3.78 -36.27 -23.18
CA TYR A 246 5.16 -35.96 -23.56
C TYR A 246 5.74 -37.01 -24.52
N ASN A 247 5.60 -38.30 -24.18
CA ASN A 247 6.09 -39.39 -25.04
C ASN A 247 5.39 -39.45 -26.40
N GLN A 248 4.07 -39.18 -26.45
CA GLN A 248 3.33 -39.09 -27.71
C GLN A 248 3.84 -37.93 -28.57
N ILE A 249 4.07 -36.75 -27.98
CA ILE A 249 4.65 -35.60 -28.68
C ILE A 249 6.01 -35.97 -29.28
N LEU A 250 6.88 -36.65 -28.50
CA LEU A 250 8.19 -37.08 -28.99
C LEU A 250 8.07 -38.04 -30.18
N GLN A 251 7.22 -39.06 -30.06
CA GLN A 251 7.03 -40.04 -31.13
C GLN A 251 6.58 -39.37 -32.44
N LEU A 252 5.62 -38.44 -32.34
CA LEU A 252 5.11 -37.70 -33.49
C LEU A 252 6.16 -36.77 -34.12
N CYS A 253 7.06 -36.19 -33.32
CA CYS A 253 8.16 -35.36 -33.82
C CYS A 253 9.21 -36.21 -34.57
N VAL A 254 9.48 -37.42 -34.09
CA VAL A 254 10.37 -38.37 -34.77
C VAL A 254 9.78 -38.76 -36.13
N GLU A 255 8.53 -39.19 -36.18
CA GLU A 255 7.85 -39.61 -37.43
C GLU A 255 7.87 -38.53 -38.52
N ARG A 256 7.67 -37.26 -38.14
CA ARG A 256 7.72 -36.11 -39.07
C ARG A 256 9.12 -35.86 -39.62
N THR A 257 10.16 -36.09 -38.82
CA THR A 257 11.57 -35.94 -39.22
C THR A 257 11.98 -37.04 -40.20
N THR A 258 11.51 -38.27 -39.99
CA THR A 258 11.76 -39.40 -40.91
C THR A 258 11.07 -39.22 -42.26
N LEU A 259 9.87 -38.62 -42.30
CA LEU A 259 9.16 -38.33 -43.56
C LEU A 259 9.85 -37.25 -44.40
N LEU A 260 10.33 -36.17 -43.78
CA LEU A 260 11.04 -35.09 -44.48
C LEU A 260 12.40 -35.54 -45.05
N THR A 261 13.09 -36.45 -44.36
CA THR A 261 14.35 -37.04 -44.83
C THR A 261 14.15 -38.10 -45.91
N ALA A 262 13.02 -38.80 -45.91
CA ALA A 262 12.64 -39.72 -46.99
C ALA A 262 12.16 -38.99 -48.26
N GLU A 263 11.43 -37.88 -48.13
CA GLU A 263 10.97 -37.07 -49.28
C GLU A 263 12.12 -36.35 -50.01
N ALA A 264 13.25 -36.09 -49.34
CA ALA A 264 14.48 -35.60 -49.97
C ALA A 264 15.23 -36.66 -50.81
N GLY A 265 14.77 -37.92 -50.80
CA GLY A 265 15.38 -39.03 -51.52
C GLY A 265 14.37 -40.04 -52.03
N LYS A 266 13.85 -39.79 -53.24
CA LYS A 266 13.01 -40.64 -54.12
C LYS A 266 11.50 -40.39 -54.07
N GLU A 267 10.99 -39.93 -55.22
CA GLU A 267 9.66 -40.27 -55.72
C GLU A 267 9.53 -41.79 -55.83
N THR A 268 8.84 -42.45 -54.89
CA THR A 268 8.06 -43.67 -55.15
C THR A 268 7.09 -43.90 -54.00
N GLY A 269 5.81 -44.07 -54.31
CA GLY A 269 4.73 -44.17 -53.33
C GLY A 269 4.82 -45.40 -52.43
N VAL A 270 4.68 -45.18 -51.12
CA VAL A 270 4.24 -46.19 -50.15
C VAL A 270 3.32 -45.53 -49.11
N SER A 271 2.06 -45.96 -49.16
CA SER A 271 1.13 -46.18 -48.05
C SER A 271 0.83 -45.06 -47.03
N ARG A 272 -0.21 -44.29 -47.37
CA ARG A 272 -1.37 -43.91 -46.53
C ARG A 272 -1.37 -44.45 -45.08
N TYR A 273 -0.64 -43.80 -44.16
CA TYR A 273 -0.93 -43.86 -42.71
C TYR A 273 -0.61 -42.52 -42.04
N ASN A 274 -1.66 -41.91 -41.48
CA ASN A 274 -1.72 -40.84 -40.48
C ASN A 274 -1.03 -39.49 -40.76
N LYS A 275 -1.50 -38.81 -41.81
CA LYS A 275 -1.47 -37.33 -41.92
C LYS A 275 -2.43 -36.62 -40.95
N GLU A 276 -3.24 -37.35 -40.15
CA GLU A 276 -4.36 -36.79 -39.37
C GLU A 276 -4.15 -36.70 -37.84
N LEU A 277 -3.10 -37.33 -37.27
CA LEU A 277 -2.95 -37.41 -35.80
C LEU A 277 -2.29 -36.19 -35.15
N LEU A 278 -1.26 -35.61 -35.77
CA LEU A 278 -0.72 -34.33 -35.31
C LEU A 278 -1.76 -33.21 -35.50
N PRO A 279 -2.48 -33.17 -36.65
CA PRO A 279 -3.56 -32.26 -36.82
C PRO A 279 -4.63 -32.39 -35.75
N SER A 280 -5.16 -33.59 -35.51
CA SER A 280 -6.25 -33.76 -34.53
C SER A 280 -5.82 -33.43 -33.11
N VAL A 281 -4.73 -33.96 -32.57
CA VAL A 281 -4.35 -33.67 -31.17
C VAL A 281 -4.06 -32.18 -30.95
N LEU A 282 -3.39 -31.52 -31.89
CA LEU A 282 -3.07 -30.09 -31.79
C LEU A 282 -4.27 -29.17 -32.14
N GLN A 283 -5.15 -29.56 -33.06
CA GLN A 283 -6.42 -28.87 -33.40
C GLN A 283 -7.40 -28.85 -32.23
N HIS A 284 -7.42 -29.91 -31.43
CA HIS A 284 -8.35 -30.06 -30.31
C HIS A 284 -7.83 -29.38 -29.02
N LEU A 285 -6.53 -29.13 -28.95
CA LEU A 285 -5.89 -28.32 -27.91
C LEU A 285 -5.97 -26.80 -28.17
N SER A 286 -6.26 -26.37 -29.42
CA SER A 286 -6.11 -24.97 -29.86
C SER A 286 -7.40 -24.25 -30.32
N SER A 287 -8.51 -24.95 -30.62
CA SER A 287 -9.67 -24.29 -31.26
C SER A 287 -10.80 -23.88 -30.28
N GLU A 288 -11.04 -22.57 -30.16
CA GLU A 288 -12.30 -22.03 -29.63
C GLU A 288 -13.37 -21.82 -30.73
N ASN A 289 -13.01 -21.73 -32.02
CA ASN A 289 -13.99 -21.45 -33.07
C ASN A 289 -13.67 -22.10 -34.43
N SER A 290 -14.73 -22.58 -35.09
CA SER A 290 -14.85 -23.02 -36.49
C SER A 290 -14.17 -24.33 -36.93
N VAL A 291 -14.95 -25.41 -36.90
CA VAL A 291 -14.89 -26.44 -37.96
C VAL A 291 -16.29 -26.53 -38.56
N SER A 292 -16.58 -25.67 -39.53
CA SER A 292 -17.77 -25.82 -40.37
C SER A 292 -17.43 -26.83 -41.48
N GLY A 293 -17.99 -28.03 -41.37
CA GLY A 293 -18.01 -29.04 -42.44
C GLY A 293 -16.96 -30.14 -42.31
N ILE A 294 -17.10 -31.03 -41.32
CA ILE A 294 -16.42 -32.36 -41.33
C ILE A 294 -17.40 -33.40 -40.75
N GLN A 295 -17.48 -34.58 -41.38
CA GLN A 295 -18.48 -35.63 -41.15
C GLN A 295 -18.25 -36.44 -39.86
N ASP A 296 -19.29 -36.47 -39.03
CA ASP A 296 -19.73 -37.46 -38.04
C ASP A 296 -18.87 -38.71 -37.75
N SER A 297 -17.93 -38.61 -36.79
CA SER A 297 -17.52 -39.76 -35.96
C SER A 297 -17.75 -39.49 -34.46
N LYS A 298 -18.33 -40.45 -33.72
CA LYS A 298 -18.59 -40.31 -32.26
C LYS A 298 -17.31 -40.00 -31.46
N ARG A 299 -16.16 -40.48 -31.95
CA ARG A 299 -14.86 -40.27 -31.34
C ARG A 299 -14.41 -38.81 -31.48
N GLU A 300 -14.57 -38.20 -32.65
CA GLU A 300 -14.25 -36.78 -32.86
C GLU A 300 -15.15 -35.84 -32.05
N LYS A 301 -16.46 -36.13 -31.94
CA LYS A 301 -17.34 -35.36 -31.06
C LYS A 301 -16.90 -35.41 -29.60
N ALA A 302 -16.43 -36.57 -29.13
CA ALA A 302 -15.92 -36.72 -27.77
C ALA A 302 -14.62 -35.93 -27.56
N VAL A 303 -13.67 -35.98 -28.51
CA VAL A 303 -12.41 -35.22 -28.40
C VAL A 303 -12.67 -33.71 -28.47
N LEU A 304 -13.56 -33.24 -29.36
CA LEU A 304 -13.94 -31.82 -29.45
C LEU A 304 -14.62 -31.34 -28.17
N ALA A 305 -15.46 -32.17 -27.57
CA ALA A 305 -16.07 -31.89 -26.27
C ALA A 305 -15.01 -31.83 -25.15
N SER A 306 -14.00 -32.72 -25.17
CA SER A 306 -12.91 -32.71 -24.19
C SER A 306 -12.01 -31.47 -24.30
N GLY A 307 -11.68 -31.02 -25.51
CA GLY A 307 -10.90 -29.78 -25.72
C GLY A 307 -11.63 -28.53 -25.23
N ARG A 308 -12.92 -28.42 -25.55
CA ARG A 308 -13.79 -27.34 -25.05
C ARG A 308 -13.90 -27.37 -23.53
N LEU A 309 -14.17 -28.53 -22.94
CA LEU A 309 -14.24 -28.70 -21.49
C LEU A 309 -12.94 -28.26 -20.81
N PHE A 310 -11.78 -28.64 -21.36
CA PHE A 310 -10.49 -28.22 -20.81
C PHE A 310 -10.30 -26.70 -20.88
N ASN A 311 -10.66 -26.06 -22.00
CA ASN A 311 -10.59 -24.61 -22.14
C ASN A 311 -11.57 -23.88 -21.20
N ASP A 312 -12.79 -24.39 -21.05
CA ASP A 312 -13.79 -23.86 -20.11
C ASP A 312 -13.29 -23.95 -18.67
N ILE A 313 -12.68 -25.08 -18.29
CA ILE A 313 -12.05 -25.26 -16.98
C ILE A 313 -10.91 -24.26 -16.79
N LEU A 314 -10.01 -24.10 -17.76
CA LEU A 314 -8.92 -23.12 -17.63
C LEU A 314 -9.43 -21.67 -17.62
N SER A 315 -10.53 -21.37 -18.31
CA SER A 315 -11.18 -20.05 -18.24
C SER A 315 -11.71 -19.81 -16.82
N LEU A 316 -12.45 -20.77 -16.26
CA LEU A 316 -13.00 -20.68 -14.91
C LEU A 316 -11.90 -20.57 -13.84
N VAL A 317 -10.85 -21.39 -13.95
CA VAL A 317 -9.67 -21.31 -13.09
C VAL A 317 -9.01 -19.94 -13.24
N GLY A 318 -8.88 -19.42 -14.47
CA GLY A 318 -8.28 -18.11 -14.73
C GLY A 318 -9.09 -16.96 -14.12
N ASP A 319 -10.43 -17.00 -14.23
CA ASP A 319 -11.32 -16.04 -13.59
C ASP A 319 -11.18 -16.08 -12.06
N HIS A 320 -11.12 -17.28 -11.49
CA HIS A 320 -10.92 -17.47 -10.06
C HIS A 320 -9.55 -16.96 -9.58
N GLU A 321 -8.46 -17.35 -10.23
CA GLU A 321 -7.10 -16.92 -9.89
C GLU A 321 -6.95 -15.40 -9.99
N ARG A 322 -7.52 -14.76 -11.01
CA ARG A 322 -7.55 -13.29 -11.15
C ARG A 322 -8.35 -12.61 -10.06
N ALA A 323 -9.52 -13.15 -9.69
CA ALA A 323 -10.33 -12.60 -8.61
C ALA A 323 -9.58 -12.65 -7.28
N GLN A 324 -8.95 -13.79 -6.97
CA GLN A 324 -8.11 -13.96 -5.77
C GLN A 324 -6.92 -12.99 -5.78
N HIS A 325 -6.25 -12.86 -6.93
CA HIS A 325 -5.13 -11.95 -7.09
C HIS A 325 -5.53 -10.48 -6.94
N SER A 326 -6.65 -10.07 -7.54
CA SER A 326 -7.17 -8.70 -7.42
C SER A 326 -7.52 -8.37 -5.97
N LEU A 327 -8.19 -9.30 -5.28
CA LEU A 327 -8.48 -9.17 -3.85
C LEU A 327 -7.18 -9.05 -3.02
N HIS A 328 -6.17 -9.84 -3.35
CA HIS A 328 -4.86 -9.78 -2.68
C HIS A 328 -4.16 -8.44 -2.91
N LEU A 329 -4.11 -7.94 -4.15
CA LEU A 329 -3.54 -6.62 -4.47
C LEU A 329 -4.29 -5.49 -3.77
N GLU A 330 -5.62 -5.55 -3.70
CA GLU A 330 -6.42 -4.57 -2.97
C GLU A 330 -6.09 -4.61 -1.47
N LYS A 331 -5.92 -5.79 -0.89
CA LYS A 331 -5.48 -5.96 0.50
C LYS A 331 -4.10 -5.34 0.71
N GLU A 332 -3.12 -5.66 -0.14
CA GLU A 332 -1.78 -5.08 -0.08
C GLU A 332 -1.79 -3.56 -0.24
N HIS A 333 -2.56 -3.03 -1.19
CA HIS A 333 -2.73 -1.59 -1.36
C HIS A 333 -3.35 -0.93 -0.13
N ARG A 334 -4.38 -1.54 0.47
CA ARG A 334 -4.98 -1.07 1.72
C ARG A 334 -3.96 -1.07 2.86
N LEU A 335 -3.16 -2.12 2.99
CA LEU A 335 -2.09 -2.25 3.98
C LEU A 335 -0.98 -1.21 3.78
N ILE A 336 -0.50 -1.02 2.55
CA ILE A 336 0.53 -0.04 2.21
C ILE A 336 0.01 1.38 2.48
N ASN A 337 -1.22 1.68 2.08
CA ASN A 337 -1.82 3.00 2.28
C ASN A 337 -2.07 3.28 3.77
N SER A 338 -2.56 2.31 4.54
CA SER A 338 -2.74 2.47 5.98
C SER A 338 -1.39 2.68 6.70
N THR A 339 -0.35 1.97 6.28
CA THR A 339 1.02 2.14 6.80
C THR A 339 1.57 3.53 6.48
N LYS A 340 1.39 4.02 5.24
CA LYS A 340 1.81 5.38 4.83
C LYS A 340 1.08 6.48 5.59
N LEU A 341 -0.19 6.27 5.94
CA LEU A 341 -1.01 7.23 6.68
C LEU A 341 -0.80 7.18 8.21
N GLY A 342 0.03 6.26 8.72
CA GLY A 342 0.20 6.05 10.15
C GLY A 342 -1.03 5.46 10.84
N THR A 343 -2.02 4.98 10.08
CA THR A 343 -3.29 4.41 10.56
C THR A 343 -3.34 2.89 10.41
N ALA A 344 -2.20 2.24 10.24
CA ALA A 344 -2.13 0.79 10.11
C ALA A 344 -2.61 0.13 11.40
N LEU A 345 -3.60 -0.75 11.25
CA LEU A 345 -3.98 -1.68 12.31
C LEU A 345 -2.96 -2.80 12.34
N PHE A 346 -2.50 -3.19 13.52
CA PHE A 346 -1.66 -4.35 13.68
C PHE A 346 -1.95 -5.09 14.98
N ALA A 347 -1.81 -6.41 14.91
CA ALA A 347 -1.63 -7.27 16.07
C ALA A 347 -0.13 -7.49 16.30
N GLN A 348 0.25 -7.79 17.54
CA GLN A 348 1.63 -8.09 17.88
C GLN A 348 1.69 -9.29 18.81
N VAL A 349 2.47 -10.29 18.44
CA VAL A 349 2.69 -11.49 19.24
C VAL A 349 4.04 -11.36 19.93
N TYR A 350 4.05 -11.49 21.25
CA TYR A 350 5.25 -11.45 22.08
C TYR A 350 5.61 -12.84 22.56
N PHE A 351 6.88 -13.22 22.37
CA PHE A 351 7.41 -14.52 22.78
C PHE A 351 8.13 -14.40 24.12
N PRO A 352 7.95 -15.37 25.03
CA PRO A 352 8.60 -15.36 26.34
C PRO A 352 10.13 -15.47 26.21
N GLN A 353 10.85 -14.84 27.14
CA GLN A 353 12.31 -14.91 27.23
C GLN A 353 12.79 -15.71 28.44
N GLU A 354 14.00 -16.28 28.39
CA GLU A 354 14.62 -16.93 29.55
C GLU A 354 15.01 -15.93 30.64
N HIS A 355 15.68 -14.84 30.26
CA HIS A 355 16.30 -13.86 31.17
C HIS A 355 15.75 -12.45 30.92
N GLY A 356 15.52 -11.65 31.98
CA GLY A 356 15.04 -10.27 31.88
C GLY A 356 13.51 -10.12 31.94
N ALA A 357 12.97 -9.06 31.34
CA ALA A 357 11.53 -8.83 31.27
C ALA A 357 10.84 -9.94 30.45
N LEU A 358 9.70 -10.44 30.96
CA LEU A 358 8.95 -11.57 30.37
C LEU A 358 8.63 -11.38 28.87
N PHE A 359 8.31 -10.15 28.46
CA PHE A 359 8.04 -9.79 27.07
C PHE A 359 8.83 -8.52 26.71
N THR A 360 9.49 -8.53 25.55
CA THR A 360 10.23 -7.38 25.01
C THR A 360 9.83 -7.11 23.57
N GLU A 361 9.99 -5.87 23.10
CA GLU A 361 9.73 -5.55 21.69
C GLU A 361 10.65 -6.31 20.73
N GLU A 362 11.90 -6.58 21.13
CA GLU A 362 12.89 -7.29 20.31
C GLU A 362 12.46 -8.73 19.98
N LYS A 363 11.81 -9.42 20.92
CA LYS A 363 11.24 -10.77 20.69
C LYS A 363 9.74 -10.72 20.48
N SER A 364 9.31 -9.87 19.55
CA SER A 364 7.92 -9.79 19.12
C SER A 364 7.79 -9.79 17.61
N LYS A 365 6.64 -10.22 17.10
CA LYS A 365 6.31 -10.18 15.68
C LYS A 365 5.08 -9.30 15.49
N LYS A 366 5.22 -8.21 14.73
CA LYS A 366 4.12 -7.32 14.34
C LYS A 366 3.47 -7.85 13.07
N ILE A 367 2.15 -7.93 13.05
CA ILE A 367 1.33 -8.42 11.94
C ILE A 367 0.28 -7.38 11.61
N LEU A 368 0.32 -6.85 10.40
CA LEU A 368 -0.65 -5.88 9.93
C LEU A 368 -2.04 -6.53 9.76
N LEU A 369 -3.09 -5.80 10.11
CA LEU A 369 -4.48 -6.23 10.04
C LEU A 369 -5.23 -5.40 9.00
N ALA A 370 -5.99 -6.06 8.14
CA ALA A 370 -7.04 -5.41 7.36
C ALA A 370 -8.28 -5.15 8.25
N PRO A 371 -8.91 -3.96 8.20
CA PRO A 371 -10.08 -3.64 9.00
C PRO A 371 -11.32 -4.42 8.53
N VAL A 372 -12.15 -4.87 9.47
CA VAL A 372 -13.47 -5.51 9.25
C VAL A 372 -13.41 -6.86 8.52
N GLU A 373 -12.22 -7.46 8.36
CA GLU A 373 -12.04 -8.75 7.68
C GLU A 373 -11.42 -9.81 8.60
N TRP A 374 -11.96 -11.03 8.57
CA TRP A 374 -11.33 -12.19 9.21
C TRP A 374 -10.02 -12.55 8.52
N GLN A 375 -8.95 -12.67 9.31
CA GLN A 375 -7.61 -12.99 8.85
C GLN A 375 -7.00 -14.07 9.73
N LYS A 376 -6.30 -15.00 9.08
CA LYS A 376 -5.44 -15.97 9.74
C LYS A 376 -4.05 -15.36 9.88
N ILE A 377 -3.62 -15.14 11.11
CA ILE A 377 -2.25 -14.81 11.45
C ILE A 377 -1.49 -16.10 11.68
N THR A 378 -0.37 -16.29 11.00
CA THR A 378 0.57 -17.38 11.26
C THR A 378 1.91 -16.82 11.69
N VAL A 379 2.43 -17.24 12.84
CA VAL A 379 3.76 -16.84 13.31
C VAL A 379 4.56 -18.05 13.76
N MET A 380 5.73 -18.25 13.15
CA MET A 380 6.70 -19.25 13.60
C MET A 380 7.17 -18.93 15.01
N MET A 381 7.19 -19.95 15.88
CA MET A 381 7.67 -19.82 17.24
C MET A 381 9.20 -19.95 17.26
N PRO A 382 9.94 -18.93 17.74
CA PRO A 382 11.40 -18.98 17.76
C PRO A 382 11.94 -20.05 18.71
N ASP A 383 11.29 -20.24 19.85
CA ASP A 383 11.77 -21.12 20.92
C ASP A 383 10.58 -21.79 21.65
N PRO A 384 10.10 -22.95 21.16
CA PRO A 384 8.90 -23.63 21.68
C PRO A 384 8.94 -23.99 23.16
N ILE A 385 10.13 -24.30 23.69
CA ILE A 385 10.33 -24.78 25.06
C ILE A 385 9.94 -23.70 26.09
N LEU A 386 10.15 -22.43 25.78
CA LEU A 386 9.90 -21.32 26.72
C LEU A 386 8.41 -21.04 26.93
N VAL A 387 7.55 -21.44 25.99
CA VAL A 387 6.10 -21.28 26.10
C VAL A 387 5.49 -22.28 27.10
N LYS A 388 6.16 -23.41 27.37
CA LYS A 388 5.74 -24.40 28.39
C LYS A 388 5.48 -23.77 29.76
N ASN A 389 6.33 -22.82 30.15
CA ASN A 389 6.38 -22.31 31.53
C ASN A 389 5.84 -20.88 31.68
N LYS A 390 5.86 -20.07 30.60
CA LYS A 390 5.63 -18.62 30.70
C LYS A 390 4.43 -18.10 29.90
N GLY A 391 3.81 -18.94 29.07
CA GLY A 391 2.69 -18.55 28.21
C GLY A 391 3.10 -17.60 27.09
N LEU A 392 2.11 -17.11 26.33
CA LEU A 392 2.30 -16.20 25.20
C LEU A 392 1.44 -14.95 25.39
N CYS A 393 1.97 -13.78 25.03
CA CYS A 393 1.22 -12.52 25.08
C CYS A 393 0.85 -12.06 23.66
N LEU A 394 -0.44 -11.92 23.41
CA LEU A 394 -1.00 -11.35 22.18
C LEU A 394 -1.52 -9.94 22.46
N LYS A 395 -1.01 -8.96 21.71
CA LYS A 395 -1.62 -7.63 21.61
C LYS A 395 -2.49 -7.59 20.35
N PRO A 396 -3.82 -7.75 20.48
CA PRO A 396 -4.68 -7.99 19.32
C PRO A 396 -4.89 -6.77 18.42
N LEU A 397 -4.70 -5.55 18.93
CA LEU A 397 -4.92 -4.31 18.20
C LEU A 397 -4.12 -3.17 18.82
N ASN A 398 -3.59 -2.28 18.00
CA ASN A 398 -2.79 -1.12 18.41
C ASN A 398 -3.58 0.17 18.61
N THR A 399 -4.92 0.13 18.58
CA THR A 399 -5.79 1.30 18.65
C THR A 399 -7.17 0.92 19.20
N ARG A 400 -8.01 1.91 19.46
CA ARG A 400 -9.39 1.68 19.92
C ARG A 400 -10.21 0.96 18.85
N GLY A 401 -11.00 -0.02 19.27
CA GLY A 401 -11.80 -0.82 18.36
C GLY A 401 -12.39 -2.06 19.00
N ILE A 402 -13.05 -2.88 18.19
CA ILE A 402 -13.49 -4.21 18.56
C ILE A 402 -12.60 -5.22 17.85
N VAL A 403 -12.21 -6.26 18.58
CA VAL A 403 -11.49 -7.42 18.03
C VAL A 403 -12.30 -8.67 18.31
N HIS A 404 -12.51 -9.48 17.27
CA HIS A 404 -13.01 -10.83 17.40
C HIS A 404 -11.87 -11.81 17.15
N ILE A 405 -11.75 -12.82 18.01
CA ILE A 405 -10.81 -13.92 17.88
C ILE A 405 -11.63 -15.20 17.91
N SER A 406 -11.71 -15.92 16.79
CA SER A 406 -12.47 -17.18 16.74
C SER A 406 -11.66 -18.36 17.24
N SER A 407 -10.34 -18.34 17.04
CA SER A 407 -9.45 -19.38 17.56
C SER A 407 -8.00 -18.94 17.73
N ILE A 408 -7.33 -19.53 18.70
CA ILE A 408 -5.88 -19.50 18.88
C ILE A 408 -5.39 -20.94 18.88
N ARG A 409 -4.50 -21.31 17.95
CA ARG A 409 -3.96 -22.68 17.82
C ARG A 409 -2.44 -22.67 17.79
N LEU A 410 -1.83 -23.70 18.37
CA LEU A 410 -0.44 -24.08 18.13
C LEU A 410 -0.41 -25.32 17.25
N VAL A 411 0.35 -25.25 16.17
CA VAL A 411 0.42 -26.31 15.15
C VAL A 411 1.86 -26.71 14.94
N ASN A 412 2.11 -28.00 14.80
CA ASN A 412 3.41 -28.53 14.38
C ASN A 412 3.64 -28.16 12.90
N SER A 413 4.64 -27.33 12.64
CA SER A 413 4.88 -26.81 11.28
C SER A 413 5.39 -27.88 10.31
N ALA A 414 5.88 -29.03 10.81
CA ALA A 414 6.35 -30.14 9.98
C ALA A 414 5.23 -31.13 9.61
N THR A 415 4.25 -31.34 10.51
CA THR A 415 3.20 -32.37 10.33
C THR A 415 1.79 -31.79 10.12
N GLU A 416 1.61 -30.47 10.22
CA GLU A 416 0.30 -29.78 10.23
C GLU A 416 -0.63 -30.17 11.40
N GLU A 417 -0.15 -30.94 12.37
CA GLU A 417 -0.94 -31.41 13.51
C GLU A 417 -1.20 -30.30 14.54
N VAL A 418 -2.45 -30.17 15.00
CA VAL A 418 -2.84 -29.20 16.03
C VAL A 418 -2.47 -29.74 17.41
N VAL A 419 -1.50 -29.10 18.03
CA VAL A 419 -0.93 -29.46 19.34
C VAL A 419 -1.74 -28.85 20.48
N PHE A 420 -2.24 -27.63 20.27
CA PHE A 420 -3.03 -26.92 21.26
C PHE A 420 -4.05 -26.00 20.57
N LYS A 421 -5.23 -25.81 21.17
CA LYS A 421 -6.27 -24.95 20.63
C LYS A 421 -7.15 -24.32 21.70
N ILE A 422 -7.63 -23.12 21.40
CA ILE A 422 -8.67 -22.38 22.11
C ILE A 422 -9.70 -21.97 21.07
N GLU A 423 -10.93 -22.43 21.21
CA GLU A 423 -12.01 -22.16 20.26
C GLU A 423 -13.32 -21.83 20.97
N LYS A 424 -13.51 -22.32 22.21
CA LYS A 424 -14.74 -22.12 22.96
C LYS A 424 -14.64 -20.92 23.91
N PRO A 425 -15.74 -20.19 24.18
CA PRO A 425 -15.77 -19.09 25.15
C PRO A 425 -15.20 -19.48 26.54
N GLU A 426 -15.58 -20.65 27.05
CA GLU A 426 -15.09 -21.21 28.32
C GLU A 426 -13.55 -21.40 28.37
N GLU A 427 -12.93 -21.67 27.22
CA GLU A 427 -11.48 -21.83 27.12
C GLU A 427 -10.78 -20.46 27.07
N PHE A 428 -11.43 -19.46 26.46
CA PHE A 428 -10.95 -18.08 26.46
C PHE A 428 -11.03 -17.42 27.83
N GLU A 429 -11.94 -17.83 28.72
CA GLU A 429 -11.96 -17.38 30.12
C GLU A 429 -10.69 -17.71 30.90
N LYS A 430 -9.96 -18.76 30.47
CA LYS A 430 -8.65 -19.10 31.05
C LYS A 430 -7.54 -18.15 30.62
N CYS A 431 -7.77 -17.34 29.59
CA CYS A 431 -6.81 -16.32 29.14
C CYS A 431 -6.93 -15.08 30.03
N GLN A 432 -5.80 -14.55 30.46
CA GLN A 432 -5.78 -13.34 31.25
C GLN A 432 -5.76 -12.11 30.33
N ILE A 433 -6.85 -11.35 30.32
CA ILE A 433 -6.94 -10.07 29.60
C ILE A 433 -6.47 -8.97 30.55
N ARG A 434 -5.49 -8.17 30.13
CA ARG A 434 -4.89 -7.09 30.92
C ARG A 434 -4.90 -5.75 30.16
N GLU A 435 -4.63 -4.69 30.93
CA GLU A 435 -4.39 -3.31 30.47
C GLU A 435 -5.61 -2.65 29.82
N HIS A 436 -5.64 -2.57 28.48
CA HIS A 436 -6.54 -1.68 27.74
C HIS A 436 -7.60 -2.40 26.90
N ALA A 437 -8.06 -3.57 27.37
CA ALA A 437 -9.17 -4.31 26.79
C ALA A 437 -10.06 -4.96 27.86
N PHE A 438 -11.33 -5.17 27.53
CA PHE A 438 -12.22 -6.05 28.30
C PHE A 438 -13.04 -6.95 27.36
N PRO A 439 -13.37 -8.17 27.79
CA PRO A 439 -14.19 -9.09 27.02
C PRO A 439 -15.64 -8.62 26.96
N LEU A 440 -16.25 -8.77 25.80
CA LEU A 440 -17.68 -8.57 25.58
C LEU A 440 -18.37 -9.94 25.50
N PRO A 441 -19.59 -10.08 26.05
CA PRO A 441 -20.36 -11.31 25.90
C PRO A 441 -20.69 -11.55 24.42
N GLY A 442 -20.42 -12.77 23.95
CA GLY A 442 -20.64 -13.17 22.56
C GLY A 442 -20.85 -14.68 22.46
N GLN A 443 -21.56 -15.13 21.41
CA GLN A 443 -21.90 -16.55 21.24
C GLN A 443 -20.76 -17.38 20.61
N GLU A 444 -19.83 -16.74 19.89
CA GLU A 444 -18.74 -17.43 19.18
C GLU A 444 -17.37 -16.77 19.45
N GLY A 445 -16.44 -17.55 20.00
CA GLY A 445 -15.06 -17.12 20.26
C GLY A 445 -14.93 -16.02 21.33
N LEU A 446 -13.85 -15.24 21.24
CA LEU A 446 -13.55 -14.12 22.14
C LEU A 446 -13.78 -12.79 21.40
N THR A 447 -14.71 -11.97 21.92
CA THR A 447 -14.90 -10.60 21.47
C THR A 447 -14.33 -9.65 22.52
N LEU A 448 -13.50 -8.70 22.10
CA LEU A 448 -12.80 -7.75 22.96
C LEU A 448 -13.12 -6.32 22.52
N PHE A 449 -13.48 -5.49 23.48
CA PHE A 449 -13.42 -4.05 23.29
C PHE A 449 -12.05 -3.53 23.73
N VAL A 450 -11.31 -2.97 22.77
CA VAL A 450 -10.02 -2.33 22.99
C VAL A 450 -10.24 -0.82 23.08
N PHE A 451 -9.88 -0.21 24.19
CA PHE A 451 -10.10 1.22 24.42
C PHE A 451 -8.84 2.07 24.28
N ASN A 452 -7.65 1.46 24.23
CA ASN A 452 -6.37 2.16 24.03
C ASN A 452 -5.33 1.30 23.27
N HIS A 453 -4.08 1.74 23.22
CA HIS A 453 -3.04 1.18 22.35
C HIS A 453 -2.35 -0.11 22.84
N ASP A 454 -2.61 -0.58 24.06
CA ASP A 454 -1.88 -1.73 24.65
C ASP A 454 -2.79 -2.82 25.25
N PRO A 455 -3.76 -3.38 24.51
CA PRO A 455 -4.51 -4.54 25.00
C PRO A 455 -3.59 -5.77 25.09
N GLN A 456 -3.67 -6.54 26.18
CA GLN A 456 -2.87 -7.75 26.33
C GLN A 456 -3.76 -8.96 26.62
N ILE A 457 -3.60 -10.03 25.84
CA ILE A 457 -4.19 -11.34 26.07
C ILE A 457 -3.04 -12.29 26.38
N ILE A 458 -3.00 -12.78 27.61
CA ILE A 458 -1.96 -13.71 28.05
C ILE A 458 -2.57 -15.10 28.13
N HIS A 459 -2.01 -16.01 27.34
CA HIS A 459 -2.37 -17.41 27.37
C HIS A 459 -1.73 -18.12 28.58
N PRO A 460 -2.44 -19.01 29.28
CA PRO A 460 -1.84 -19.82 30.35
C PRO A 460 -0.68 -20.71 29.88
N PRO A 461 0.22 -21.17 30.78
CA PRO A 461 1.28 -22.11 30.42
C PRO A 461 0.71 -23.43 29.88
N ILE A 462 1.33 -23.99 28.84
CA ILE A 462 0.90 -25.27 28.24
C ILE A 462 1.93 -26.34 28.61
N LEU A 463 1.62 -27.13 29.63
CA LEU A 463 2.59 -28.05 30.25
C LEU A 463 3.00 -29.22 29.32
N ASP A 464 2.08 -29.70 28.48
CA ASP A 464 2.25 -30.88 27.60
C ASP A 464 2.60 -30.54 26.14
N LEU A 465 3.51 -29.58 25.93
CA LEU A 465 3.99 -29.27 24.57
C LEU A 465 5.01 -30.33 24.07
N PRO A 466 4.82 -30.95 22.89
CA PRO A 466 5.81 -31.79 22.24
C PRO A 466 7.05 -30.98 21.83
N ASP A 467 8.20 -31.65 21.77
CA ASP A 467 9.45 -31.06 21.28
C ASP A 467 9.47 -31.11 19.75
N CYS A 468 8.82 -30.13 19.12
CA CYS A 468 8.70 -30.01 17.67
C CYS A 468 8.66 -28.54 17.24
N PRO A 469 8.91 -28.22 15.96
CA PRO A 469 8.77 -26.85 15.48
C PRO A 469 7.30 -26.45 15.51
N LEU A 470 6.99 -25.36 16.22
CA LEU A 470 5.63 -24.88 16.39
C LEU A 470 5.40 -23.56 15.67
N GLU A 471 4.19 -23.39 15.17
CA GLU A 471 3.65 -22.10 14.72
C GLU A 471 2.33 -21.79 15.41
N ILE A 472 2.14 -20.50 15.74
CA ILE A 472 0.87 -20.01 16.25
C ILE A 472 -0.02 -19.57 15.08
N ARG A 473 -1.24 -20.10 15.04
CA ARG A 473 -2.29 -19.75 14.08
C ARG A 473 -3.44 -19.07 14.81
N ILE A 474 -3.76 -17.83 14.48
CA ILE A 474 -4.81 -17.05 15.13
C ILE A 474 -5.79 -16.55 14.07
N TRP A 475 -7.07 -16.81 14.24
CA TRP A 475 -8.11 -16.18 13.42
C TRP A 475 -8.63 -14.95 14.13
N ILE A 476 -8.40 -13.78 13.52
CA ILE A 476 -8.70 -12.47 14.11
C ILE A 476 -9.43 -11.58 13.11
N LYS A 477 -10.37 -10.78 13.60
CA LYS A 477 -11.04 -9.70 12.87
C LYS A 477 -11.02 -8.46 13.74
N ALA A 478 -10.39 -7.40 13.28
CA ALA A 478 -10.32 -6.13 14.00
C ALA A 478 -11.07 -5.03 13.25
N GLN A 479 -11.75 -4.16 13.99
CA GLN A 479 -12.51 -3.04 13.45
C GLN A 479 -12.46 -1.85 14.38
N THR A 480 -12.49 -0.65 13.80
CA THR A 480 -12.46 0.61 14.56
C THR A 480 -13.79 1.35 14.54
N ASP A 481 -14.81 0.82 13.86
CA ASP A 481 -16.16 1.41 13.80
C ASP A 481 -16.87 1.20 15.15
N GLN A 482 -17.60 2.23 15.59
CA GLN A 482 -18.36 2.22 16.84
C GLN A 482 -19.80 1.73 16.66
N LYS A 483 -20.25 1.48 15.43
CA LYS A 483 -21.63 1.01 15.17
C LYS A 483 -21.96 -0.28 15.92
N GLU A 484 -21.03 -1.22 15.99
CA GLU A 484 -21.27 -2.49 16.67
C GLU A 484 -21.42 -2.31 18.19
N ILE A 485 -20.67 -1.39 18.80
CA ILE A 485 -20.86 -1.02 20.21
C ILE A 485 -22.26 -0.45 20.44
N LYS A 486 -22.75 0.40 19.53
CA LYS A 486 -24.10 0.94 19.62
C LYS A 486 -25.16 -0.15 19.55
N ASN A 487 -24.99 -1.12 18.65
CA ASN A 487 -25.91 -2.24 18.52
C ASN A 487 -25.90 -3.13 19.77
N LEU A 488 -24.71 -3.47 20.29
CA LEU A 488 -24.56 -4.23 21.54
C LEU A 488 -25.19 -3.48 22.72
N TRP A 489 -25.00 -2.16 22.80
CA TRP A 489 -25.62 -1.33 23.83
C TRP A 489 -27.16 -1.36 23.75
N ILE A 490 -27.73 -1.29 22.55
CA ILE A 490 -29.19 -1.37 22.35
C ILE A 490 -29.71 -2.73 22.81
N GLN A 491 -29.05 -3.82 22.40
CA GLN A 491 -29.43 -5.17 22.81
C GLN A 491 -29.38 -5.36 24.32
N GLU A 492 -28.33 -4.85 24.97
CA GLU A 492 -28.19 -4.93 26.43
C GLU A 492 -29.28 -4.13 27.16
N GLN A 493 -29.72 -3.00 26.61
CA GLN A 493 -30.82 -2.20 27.15
C GLN A 493 -32.17 -2.90 27.00
N GLU A 494 -32.40 -3.58 25.88
CA GLU A 494 -33.61 -4.39 25.68
C GLU A 494 -33.65 -5.57 26.65
N TYR A 495 -32.51 -6.27 26.81
CA TYR A 495 -32.39 -7.38 27.75
C TYR A 495 -32.59 -6.95 29.21
N ARG A 496 -32.01 -5.81 29.61
CA ARG A 496 -32.24 -5.23 30.95
C ARG A 496 -33.70 -4.91 31.20
N LYS A 497 -34.40 -4.32 30.23
CA LYS A 497 -35.83 -4.08 30.34
C LYS A 497 -36.60 -5.37 30.54
N GLU A 498 -36.30 -6.43 29.77
CA GLU A 498 -36.96 -7.72 29.94
C GLU A 498 -36.75 -8.32 31.34
N LEU A 499 -35.53 -8.21 31.88
CA LEU A 499 -35.22 -8.64 33.25
C LEU A 499 -35.95 -7.80 34.30
N GLU A 500 -36.05 -6.48 34.12
CA GLU A 500 -36.82 -5.59 35.00
C GLU A 500 -38.30 -5.96 34.99
N THR A 501 -38.88 -6.29 33.83
CA THR A 501 -40.27 -6.77 33.75
C THR A 501 -40.45 -8.09 34.51
N LYS A 502 -39.55 -9.06 34.32
CA LYS A 502 -39.59 -10.34 35.03
C LYS A 502 -39.41 -10.19 36.55
N LEU A 503 -38.57 -9.25 36.98
CA LEU A 503 -38.38 -8.93 38.39
C LEU A 503 -39.67 -8.34 38.98
N ALA A 504 -40.30 -7.38 38.28
CA ALA A 504 -41.56 -6.78 38.70
C ALA A 504 -42.70 -7.82 38.79
N GLU A 505 -42.81 -8.72 37.80
CA GLU A 505 -43.77 -9.84 37.83
C GLU A 505 -43.53 -10.77 39.03
N SER A 506 -42.27 -11.09 39.33
CA SER A 506 -41.91 -11.91 40.49
C SER A 506 -42.18 -11.21 41.83
N GLU A 507 -41.96 -9.89 41.92
CA GLU A 507 -42.26 -9.09 43.10
C GLU A 507 -43.77 -8.98 43.34
N GLU A 508 -44.56 -8.83 42.27
CA GLU A 508 -46.02 -8.83 42.33
C GLU A 508 -46.56 -10.18 42.80
N GLN A 509 -46.02 -11.29 42.29
CA GLN A 509 -46.36 -12.65 42.76
C GLN A 509 -46.02 -12.85 44.24
N LEU A 510 -44.83 -12.39 44.68
CA LEU A 510 -44.44 -12.43 46.09
C LEU A 510 -45.35 -11.58 46.98
N SER A 511 -45.79 -10.42 46.49
CA SER A 511 -46.74 -9.56 47.21
C SER A 511 -48.12 -10.21 47.34
N ALA A 512 -48.61 -10.88 46.29
CA ALA A 512 -49.88 -11.59 46.30
C ALA A 512 -49.85 -12.82 47.22
N SER A 513 -48.75 -13.57 47.24
CA SER A 513 -48.55 -14.68 48.18
C SER A 513 -48.44 -14.21 49.64
N ARG A 514 -47.83 -13.02 49.88
CA ARG A 514 -47.83 -12.39 51.21
C ARG A 514 -49.23 -11.98 51.65
N SER A 515 -50.01 -11.34 50.79
CA SER A 515 -51.39 -10.97 51.10
C SER A 515 -52.29 -12.18 51.35
N GLN A 516 -52.02 -13.34 50.72
CA GLN A 516 -52.69 -14.61 51.03
C GLN A 516 -52.27 -15.20 52.39
N MET A 517 -50.98 -15.11 52.76
CA MET A 517 -50.52 -15.48 54.11
C MET A 517 -51.10 -14.56 55.19
N ASP A 518 -51.20 -13.26 54.91
CA ASP A 518 -51.78 -12.27 55.83
C ASP A 518 -53.29 -12.53 56.03
N ALA A 519 -54.01 -12.94 54.97
CA ALA A 519 -55.42 -13.34 55.03
C ALA A 519 -55.65 -14.67 55.78
N GLU A 520 -54.64 -15.57 55.85
CA GLU A 520 -54.70 -16.80 56.65
C GLU A 520 -54.31 -16.58 58.13
N GLN A 521 -53.49 -15.57 58.43
CA GLN A 521 -53.14 -15.20 59.81
C GLN A 521 -54.24 -14.41 60.55
N GLU A 522 -55.23 -13.84 59.83
CA GLU A 522 -56.38 -13.12 60.41
C GLU A 522 -57.48 -14.01 61.03
N SER A 523 -57.34 -15.34 61.02
CA SER A 523 -58.29 -16.27 61.66
C SER A 523 -57.92 -16.75 63.08
N SER A 524 -56.97 -16.11 63.78
CA SER A 524 -56.79 -16.39 65.21
C SER A 524 -56.35 -15.18 66.05
N ALA A 525 -57.36 -14.57 66.67
CA ALA A 525 -57.36 -13.97 68.01
C ALA A 525 -56.39 -12.80 68.34
N SER A 526 -56.99 -11.61 68.31
CA SER A 526 -57.04 -10.61 69.40
C SER A 526 -55.77 -9.89 69.88
N ARG A 527 -55.78 -8.58 69.61
CA ARG A 527 -55.56 -7.45 70.53
C ARG A 527 -54.33 -7.54 71.45
N SER A 528 -53.29 -6.78 71.11
CA SER A 528 -52.61 -5.79 71.97
C SER A 528 -51.36 -5.22 71.28
N GLN A 529 -51.49 -4.38 70.23
CA GLN A 529 -50.31 -3.70 69.65
C GLN A 529 -50.59 -2.40 68.86
N MET A 530 -51.80 -1.84 68.93
CA MET A 530 -52.14 -0.63 68.15
C MET A 530 -51.59 0.69 68.73
N ASP A 531 -51.13 0.69 69.98
CA ASP A 531 -50.68 1.93 70.64
C ASP A 531 -49.16 2.19 70.49
N ALA A 532 -48.39 1.23 69.96
CA ALA A 532 -46.96 1.40 69.62
C ALA A 532 -46.72 1.71 68.12
N GLU A 533 -47.63 1.28 67.23
CA GLU A 533 -47.54 1.53 65.78
C GLU A 533 -47.81 3.00 65.40
N GLN A 534 -48.57 3.72 66.21
CA GLN A 534 -48.89 5.13 65.96
C GLN A 534 -47.69 6.07 66.13
N GLU A 535 -46.71 5.68 66.95
CA GLU A 535 -45.49 6.46 67.19
C GLU A 535 -44.41 6.15 66.13
N SER A 536 -44.33 4.90 65.68
CA SER A 536 -43.46 4.47 64.57
C SER A 536 -43.92 5.04 63.20
N ARG A 537 -45.24 5.14 62.96
CA ARG A 537 -45.79 5.79 61.76
C ARG A 537 -45.42 7.27 61.63
N LYS A 538 -45.40 8.01 62.75
CA LYS A 538 -44.98 9.42 62.75
C LYS A 538 -43.49 9.59 62.45
N GLY A 539 -42.64 8.68 62.92
CA GLY A 539 -41.22 8.65 62.56
C GLY A 539 -40.99 8.30 61.09
N LEU A 540 -41.75 7.35 60.55
CA LEU A 540 -41.72 6.96 59.14
C LEU A 540 -42.22 8.06 58.20
N GLU A 541 -43.25 8.83 58.57
CA GLU A 541 -43.70 9.98 57.78
C GLU A 541 -42.65 11.11 57.74
N LEU A 542 -41.94 11.33 58.85
CA LEU A 542 -40.84 12.30 58.91
C LEU A 542 -39.65 11.87 58.03
N LEU A 543 -39.30 10.58 58.05
CA LEU A 543 -38.22 10.02 57.24
C LEU A 543 -38.59 9.99 55.74
N LYS A 544 -39.87 9.77 55.43
CA LYS A 544 -40.41 9.87 54.07
C LYS A 544 -40.32 11.29 53.53
N ALA A 545 -40.67 12.30 54.33
CA ALA A 545 -40.53 13.71 53.96
C ALA A 545 -39.05 14.11 53.77
N GLU A 546 -38.13 13.58 54.57
CA GLU A 546 -36.68 13.80 54.40
C GLU A 546 -36.13 13.11 53.13
N LEU A 547 -36.66 11.94 52.77
CA LEU A 547 -36.29 11.26 51.52
C LEU A 547 -36.87 11.95 50.28
N GLU A 548 -38.10 12.47 50.35
CA GLU A 548 -38.73 13.23 49.27
C GLU A 548 -37.99 14.54 48.99
N THR A 549 -37.48 15.20 50.04
CA THR A 549 -36.65 16.40 49.89
C THR A 549 -35.27 16.08 49.29
N LYS A 550 -34.59 15.02 49.74
CA LYS A 550 -33.32 14.56 49.13
C LYS A 550 -33.50 14.07 47.69
N LEU A 551 -34.64 13.47 47.37
CA LEU A 551 -35.00 13.06 46.00
C LEU A 551 -35.14 14.30 45.10
N ALA A 552 -35.84 15.33 45.57
CA ALA A 552 -36.01 16.59 44.83
C ALA A 552 -34.66 17.31 44.59
N GLU A 553 -33.78 17.35 45.60
CA GLU A 553 -32.43 17.91 45.45
C GLU A 553 -31.57 17.11 44.46
N SER A 554 -31.66 15.78 44.50
CA SER A 554 -30.96 14.88 43.57
C SER A 554 -31.48 15.06 42.13
N GLU A 555 -32.80 15.16 41.94
CA GLU A 555 -33.42 15.41 40.64
C GLU A 555 -33.00 16.75 40.04
N GLU A 556 -32.89 17.79 40.87
CA GLU A 556 -32.39 19.11 40.46
C GLU A 556 -30.91 19.03 40.02
N GLN A 557 -30.05 18.35 40.78
CA GLN A 557 -28.66 18.10 40.42
C GLN A 557 -28.52 17.28 39.11
N LEU A 558 -29.38 16.27 38.93
CA LEU A 558 -29.42 15.44 37.73
C LEU A 558 -29.89 16.26 36.51
N SER A 559 -30.84 17.18 36.69
CA SER A 559 -31.30 18.08 35.64
C SER A 559 -30.20 19.07 35.21
N ALA A 560 -29.44 19.61 36.17
CA ALA A 560 -28.31 20.50 35.90
C ALA A 560 -27.17 19.78 35.17
N SER A 561 -26.85 18.55 35.58
CA SER A 561 -25.85 17.69 34.94
C SER A 561 -26.27 17.30 33.51
N ARG A 562 -27.55 16.97 33.29
CA ARG A 562 -28.11 16.71 31.95
C ARG A 562 -27.99 17.93 31.04
N LEU A 563 -28.28 19.12 31.54
CA LEU A 563 -28.15 20.37 30.77
C LEU A 563 -26.68 20.63 30.39
N GLN A 564 -25.74 20.35 31.28
CA GLN A 564 -24.31 20.49 31.00
C GLN A 564 -23.83 19.46 29.96
N THR A 565 -24.30 18.22 30.08
CA THR A 565 -24.00 17.14 29.11
C THR A 565 -24.56 17.48 27.73
N GLN A 566 -25.77 18.05 27.66
CA GLN A 566 -26.39 18.53 26.42
C GLN A 566 -25.55 19.62 25.74
N LYS A 567 -25.05 20.60 26.52
CA LYS A 567 -24.19 21.68 26.01
C LYS A 567 -22.87 21.16 25.44
N GLU A 568 -22.24 20.21 26.10
CA GLU A 568 -21.01 19.59 25.59
C GLU A 568 -21.26 18.73 24.35
N GLN A 569 -22.41 18.03 24.29
CA GLN A 569 -22.81 17.29 23.10
C GLN A 569 -23.03 18.22 21.89
N ASP A 570 -23.66 19.37 22.10
CA ASP A 570 -23.84 20.39 21.07
C ASP A 570 -22.50 20.97 20.59
N ARG A 571 -21.55 21.17 21.52
CA ARG A 571 -20.19 21.62 21.21
C ARG A 571 -19.43 20.60 20.37
N ILE A 572 -19.54 19.31 20.69
CA ILE A 572 -18.96 18.22 19.89
C ILE A 572 -19.55 18.19 18.48
N ASN A 573 -20.87 18.37 18.36
CA ASN A 573 -21.55 18.41 17.06
C ASN A 573 -21.07 19.61 16.21
N GLN A 574 -20.87 20.78 16.83
CA GLN A 574 -20.29 21.94 16.15
C GLN A 574 -18.86 21.70 15.66
N LEU A 575 -18.00 21.09 16.49
CA LEU A 575 -16.62 20.76 16.12
C LEU A 575 -16.57 19.71 14.98
N ASN A 576 -17.46 18.73 14.99
CA ASN A 576 -17.56 17.74 13.92
C ASN A 576 -18.00 18.37 12.59
N LEU A 577 -18.91 19.35 12.64
CA LEU A 577 -19.31 20.12 11.45
C LEU A 577 -18.14 20.95 10.90
N GLU A 578 -17.35 21.58 11.78
CA GLU A 578 -16.17 22.35 11.39
C GLU A 578 -15.06 21.47 10.80
N ASN A 579 -14.80 20.31 11.40
CA ASN A 579 -13.86 19.32 10.87
C ASN A 579 -14.28 18.78 9.50
N SER A 580 -15.58 18.58 9.29
CA SER A 580 -16.12 18.18 7.99
C SER A 580 -15.86 19.26 6.93
N ARG A 581 -16.10 20.54 7.26
CA ARG A 581 -15.81 21.69 6.38
C ARG A 581 -14.32 21.83 6.07
N LEU A 582 -13.45 21.62 7.05
CA LEU A 582 -12.00 21.65 6.87
C LEU A 582 -11.53 20.51 5.97
N SER A 583 -12.10 19.31 6.12
CA SER A 583 -11.79 18.15 5.29
C SER A 583 -12.16 18.39 3.82
N THR A 584 -13.36 18.95 3.56
CA THR A 584 -13.77 19.34 2.20
C THR A 584 -12.84 20.41 1.61
N ARG A 585 -12.43 21.39 2.41
CA ARG A 585 -11.51 22.45 1.96
C ARG A 585 -10.12 21.89 1.62
N ASN A 586 -9.61 20.97 2.43
CA ASN A 586 -8.33 20.30 2.19
C ASN A 586 -8.37 19.42 0.93
N TYR A 587 -9.49 18.73 0.69
CA TYR A 587 -9.72 17.98 -0.54
C TYR A 587 -9.66 18.91 -1.77
N LEU A 588 -10.36 20.04 -1.73
CA LEU A 588 -10.33 21.04 -2.82
C LEU A 588 -8.93 21.64 -3.04
N TYR A 589 -8.16 21.88 -1.97
CA TYR A 589 -6.77 22.33 -2.10
C TYR A 589 -5.88 21.26 -2.73
N ALA A 590 -6.06 19.99 -2.38
CA ALA A 590 -5.32 18.88 -2.99
C ALA A 590 -5.63 18.73 -4.49
N GLU A 591 -6.90 18.88 -4.88
CA GLU A 591 -7.34 18.89 -6.28
C GLU A 591 -6.69 20.05 -7.07
N LYS A 592 -6.73 21.27 -6.52
CA LYS A 592 -6.08 22.46 -7.13
C LYS A 592 -4.55 22.30 -7.24
N ASN A 593 -3.91 21.70 -6.25
CA ASN A 593 -2.47 21.42 -6.28
C ASN A 593 -2.11 20.39 -7.35
N LYS A 594 -2.93 19.36 -7.56
CA LYS A 594 -2.76 18.40 -8.66
C LYS A 594 -2.87 19.10 -10.02
N GLN A 595 -3.82 20.02 -10.17
CA GLN A 595 -4.00 20.79 -11.40
C GLN A 595 -2.82 21.73 -11.66
N LEU A 596 -2.38 22.48 -10.65
CA LEU A 596 -1.20 23.35 -10.74
C LEU A 596 0.05 22.57 -11.14
N LYS A 597 0.20 21.35 -10.62
CA LYS A 597 1.31 20.47 -10.98
C LYS A 597 1.28 20.08 -12.46
N ARG A 598 0.13 19.67 -12.98
CA ARG A 598 -0.02 19.37 -14.41
C ARG A 598 0.37 20.57 -15.28
N TRP A 599 -0.07 21.77 -14.92
CA TRP A 599 0.29 22.99 -15.63
C TRP A 599 1.78 23.30 -15.57
N MET A 600 2.42 23.14 -14.41
CA MET A 600 3.86 23.37 -14.25
C MET A 600 4.71 22.35 -15.01
N ASP A 601 4.30 21.08 -15.01
CA ASP A 601 4.97 20.01 -15.78
C ASP A 601 4.84 20.27 -17.29
N GLN A 602 3.66 20.67 -17.75
CA GLN A 602 3.43 21.05 -19.16
C GLN A 602 4.25 22.27 -19.56
N LEU A 603 4.24 23.33 -18.75
CA LEU A 603 5.02 24.56 -19.00
C LEU A 603 6.54 24.28 -19.01
N HIS A 604 7.00 23.34 -18.18
CA HIS A 604 8.39 22.89 -18.19
C HIS A 604 8.76 22.17 -19.49
N ASN A 605 7.89 21.27 -19.96
CA ASN A 605 8.09 20.54 -21.22
C ASN A 605 8.07 21.48 -22.43
N ASP A 606 7.11 22.39 -22.50
CA ASP A 606 7.00 23.38 -23.58
C ASP A 606 8.21 24.32 -23.59
N PHE A 607 8.67 24.75 -22.42
CA PHE A 607 9.88 25.55 -22.30
C PHE A 607 11.14 24.79 -22.76
N ASN A 608 11.28 23.52 -22.37
CA ASN A 608 12.39 22.68 -22.80
C ASN A 608 12.37 22.42 -24.32
N ALA A 609 11.19 22.24 -24.91
CA ALA A 609 11.02 22.12 -26.34
C ALA A 609 11.41 23.43 -27.07
N LEU A 610 11.04 24.59 -26.52
CA LEU A 610 11.38 25.90 -27.08
C LEU A 610 12.89 26.16 -27.03
N VAL A 611 13.53 25.97 -25.88
CA VAL A 611 14.99 26.12 -25.72
C VAL A 611 15.76 25.06 -26.52
N GLY A 612 15.18 23.87 -26.65
CA GLY A 612 15.72 22.76 -27.44
C GLY A 612 15.53 22.92 -28.95
N SER A 613 14.68 23.83 -29.42
CA SER A 613 14.42 24.00 -30.85
C SER A 613 15.64 24.49 -31.63
N LYS A 614 15.78 24.04 -32.89
CA LYS A 614 16.88 24.48 -33.77
C LYS A 614 16.92 26.01 -33.89
N ARG A 615 15.74 26.66 -33.99
CA ARG A 615 15.57 28.11 -34.10
C ARG A 615 16.10 28.88 -32.89
N TRP A 616 15.88 28.38 -31.67
CA TRP A 616 16.40 29.01 -30.46
C TRP A 616 17.92 28.79 -30.31
N ARG A 617 18.42 27.59 -30.63
CA ARG A 617 19.86 27.30 -30.55
C ARG A 617 20.69 28.14 -31.53
N THR A 618 20.23 28.31 -32.77
CA THR A 618 20.92 29.18 -33.74
C THR A 618 20.86 30.64 -33.33
N GLY A 619 19.71 31.15 -32.88
CA GLY A 619 19.58 32.53 -32.37
C GLY A 619 20.46 32.79 -31.15
N ASN A 620 20.49 31.87 -30.18
CA ASN A 620 21.32 32.00 -28.98
C ASN A 620 22.82 31.88 -29.28
N ALA A 621 23.22 31.05 -30.25
CA ALA A 621 24.61 30.95 -30.71
C ALA A 621 25.07 32.25 -31.40
N LEU A 622 24.22 32.86 -32.24
CA LEU A 622 24.50 34.15 -32.89
C LEU A 622 24.63 35.29 -31.88
N ILE A 623 23.73 35.37 -30.90
CA ILE A 623 23.82 36.37 -29.82
C ILE A 623 25.09 36.15 -28.99
N ARG A 624 25.45 34.90 -28.68
CA ARG A 624 26.70 34.61 -27.96
C ARG A 624 27.94 34.98 -28.75
N PHE A 625 27.95 34.72 -30.07
CA PHE A 625 29.06 35.11 -30.93
C PHE A 625 29.25 36.64 -30.90
N MET A 626 28.14 37.40 -30.97
CA MET A 626 28.15 38.86 -30.85
C MET A 626 28.58 39.35 -29.45
N GLU A 627 28.14 38.71 -28.36
CA GLU A 627 28.51 39.06 -26.99
C GLU A 627 30.00 38.81 -26.70
N VAL A 628 30.56 37.72 -27.24
CA VAL A 628 31.98 37.38 -27.15
C VAL A 628 32.82 38.37 -27.96
N MET A 629 32.37 38.74 -29.17
CA MET A 629 33.04 39.74 -30.00
C MET A 629 33.03 41.13 -29.35
N LEU A 630 32.01 41.46 -28.55
CA LEU A 630 31.86 42.74 -27.84
C LEU A 630 32.41 42.75 -26.40
N LEU A 631 33.14 41.70 -25.96
CA LEU A 631 33.72 41.58 -24.61
C LEU A 631 32.72 41.81 -23.46
N LYS A 632 31.44 41.51 -23.67
CA LYS A 632 30.41 41.67 -22.63
C LYS A 632 30.35 40.43 -21.74
N GLY A 633 30.61 40.61 -20.45
CA GLY A 633 30.50 39.54 -19.44
C GLY A 633 29.10 38.92 -19.38
N LYS A 634 29.07 37.59 -19.17
CA LYS A 634 27.87 36.73 -19.17
C LYS A 634 26.81 37.24 -18.17
N LYS A 635 25.68 37.77 -18.66
CA LYS A 635 24.51 38.07 -17.83
C LYS A 635 23.54 36.88 -17.85
N PRO A 636 22.99 36.42 -16.72
CA PRO A 636 21.97 35.38 -16.72
C PRO A 636 20.70 35.91 -17.42
N GLY A 637 20.34 35.32 -18.56
CA GLY A 637 19.13 35.67 -19.31
C GLY A 637 17.85 35.07 -18.71
N ALA A 638 16.69 35.51 -19.19
CA ALA A 638 15.37 35.06 -18.72
C ALA A 638 15.21 33.51 -18.73
N ALA A 639 15.82 32.82 -19.70
CA ALA A 639 15.82 31.37 -19.77
C ALA A 639 16.53 30.70 -18.57
N HIS A 640 17.61 31.30 -18.07
CA HIS A 640 18.31 30.82 -16.88
C HIS A 640 17.47 31.01 -15.62
N HIS A 641 16.75 32.13 -15.50
CA HIS A 641 15.81 32.34 -14.40
C HIS A 641 14.63 31.37 -14.44
N MET A 642 14.07 31.07 -15.62
CA MET A 642 13.01 30.05 -15.76
C MET A 642 13.50 28.66 -15.37
N GLN A 643 14.71 28.26 -15.76
CA GLN A 643 15.32 26.99 -15.32
C GLN A 643 15.49 26.94 -13.79
N GLN A 644 15.86 28.05 -13.15
CA GLN A 644 15.91 28.14 -11.70
C GLN A 644 14.53 28.02 -11.06
N VAL A 645 13.49 28.65 -11.62
CA VAL A 645 12.11 28.54 -11.12
C VAL A 645 11.63 27.08 -11.18
N PHE A 646 11.89 26.35 -12.26
CA PHE A 646 11.55 24.93 -12.36
C PHE A 646 12.37 24.07 -11.39
N ALA A 647 13.66 24.35 -11.23
CA ALA A 647 14.50 23.65 -10.26
C ALA A 647 14.01 23.88 -8.82
N SER A 648 13.63 25.12 -8.48
CA SER A 648 13.03 25.48 -7.19
C SER A 648 11.69 24.79 -6.99
N TYR A 649 10.80 24.80 -7.99
CA TYR A 649 9.50 24.10 -7.94
C TYR A 649 9.66 22.59 -7.74
N ASN A 650 10.56 21.95 -8.48
CA ASN A 650 10.86 20.52 -8.36
C ASN A 650 11.51 20.18 -7.01
N SER A 651 12.34 21.06 -6.46
CA SER A 651 12.90 20.91 -5.11
C SER A 651 11.82 21.04 -4.02
N MET A 652 10.85 21.94 -4.20
CA MET A 652 9.72 22.11 -3.28
C MET A 652 8.82 20.87 -3.28
N GLN A 653 8.51 20.33 -4.45
CA GLN A 653 7.77 19.07 -4.61
C GLN A 653 8.52 17.85 -4.04
N LYS A 654 9.85 17.80 -4.20
CA LYS A 654 10.68 16.75 -3.57
C LYS A 654 10.69 16.87 -2.04
N ASN A 655 10.75 18.10 -1.51
CA ASN A 655 10.67 18.36 -0.08
C ASN A 655 9.28 18.05 0.52
N GLU A 656 8.19 18.21 -0.24
CA GLU A 656 6.87 17.73 0.17
C GLU A 656 6.79 16.19 0.15
N ARG A 657 7.42 15.52 -0.82
CA ARG A 657 7.52 14.04 -0.86
C ARG A 657 8.37 13.46 0.27
N THR A 658 9.43 14.14 0.73
CA THR A 658 10.22 13.71 1.90
C THR A 658 9.58 14.11 3.24
N LYS A 659 8.77 15.16 3.28
CA LYS A 659 7.93 15.45 4.47
C LYS A 659 6.71 14.53 4.59
N SER A 660 6.28 13.91 3.49
CA SER A 660 5.29 12.82 3.47
C SER A 660 5.81 11.50 4.07
N SER A 661 7.11 11.37 4.38
CA SER A 661 7.70 10.19 5.02
C SER A 661 8.31 10.49 6.40
N PHE A 662 7.90 11.59 7.05
CA PHE A 662 8.42 11.99 8.37
C PHE A 662 7.32 11.96 9.43
N HIS A 663 6.81 10.77 9.74
CA HIS A 663 6.34 10.48 11.10
C HIS A 663 7.57 10.07 11.92
N GLN A 664 8.42 11.06 12.27
CA GLN A 664 9.24 10.90 13.46
C GLN A 664 8.31 11.04 14.66
N SER A 665 8.33 9.99 15.49
CA SER A 665 7.86 10.02 16.86
C SER A 665 8.31 11.32 17.53
N TRP A 666 7.33 12.10 17.96
CA TRP A 666 7.57 13.26 18.79
C TRP A 666 8.04 12.79 20.16
N ASN A 667 9.36 12.72 20.32
CA ASN A 667 10.01 12.60 21.60
C ASN A 667 9.72 13.89 22.40
N LEU A 668 8.75 13.83 23.30
CA LEU A 668 8.28 14.92 24.17
C LEU A 668 9.28 15.28 25.29
N ASN A 669 10.59 15.14 25.06
CA ASN A 669 11.62 15.42 26.05
C ASN A 669 12.71 16.35 25.50
N LYS A 670 12.33 17.63 25.34
CA LYS A 670 13.14 18.85 25.59
C LYS A 670 12.28 20.08 25.29
N LYS A 671 11.43 20.47 26.25
CA LYS A 671 10.56 21.65 26.14
C LYS A 671 11.40 22.93 26.16
N VAL A 672 11.30 23.76 25.13
CA VAL A 672 11.78 25.14 25.11
C VAL A 672 10.59 26.07 25.42
N SER A 673 10.74 26.99 26.38
CA SER A 673 9.65 27.87 26.82
C SER A 673 9.32 28.93 25.75
N PHE A 674 8.02 29.24 25.59
CA PHE A 674 7.56 30.32 24.71
C PHE A 674 8.20 31.68 25.06
N ASP A 675 8.49 31.91 26.33
CA ASP A 675 9.21 33.09 26.79
C ASP A 675 10.60 33.22 26.17
N ARG A 676 11.31 32.10 26.03
CA ARG A 676 12.63 32.08 25.40
C ARG A 676 12.53 32.40 23.89
N LEU A 677 11.47 31.95 23.22
CA LEU A 677 11.19 32.30 21.82
C LEU A 677 10.96 33.80 21.65
N MET A 678 10.09 34.39 22.48
CA MET A 678 9.76 35.82 22.41
C MET A 678 10.99 36.68 22.67
N GLN A 679 11.82 36.31 23.65
CA GLN A 679 13.07 37.01 23.95
C GLN A 679 14.09 36.91 22.81
N GLN A 680 14.20 35.74 22.15
CA GLN A 680 15.10 35.56 21.00
C GLN A 680 14.64 36.37 19.78
N LEU A 681 13.34 36.40 19.50
CA LEU A 681 12.78 37.23 18.42
C LEU A 681 12.98 38.72 18.68
N GLU A 682 12.79 39.18 19.91
CA GLU A 682 13.02 40.58 20.29
C GLU A 682 14.49 40.98 20.10
N ASN A 683 15.42 40.11 20.51
CA ASN A 683 16.86 40.32 20.31
C ASN A 683 17.23 40.40 18.82
N ASP A 684 16.66 39.53 17.98
CA ASP A 684 16.95 39.54 16.55
C ASP A 684 16.33 40.74 15.81
N VAL A 685 15.13 41.17 16.21
CA VAL A 685 14.52 42.39 15.68
C VAL A 685 15.35 43.62 16.08
N SER A 686 15.84 43.66 17.32
CA SER A 686 16.75 44.71 17.79
C SER A 686 18.07 44.71 17.02
N ALA A 687 18.67 43.54 16.80
CA ALA A 687 19.87 43.39 15.98
C ALA A 687 19.64 43.83 14.51
N MET A 688 18.45 43.61 13.96
CA MET A 688 18.08 44.13 12.64
C MET A 688 17.97 45.66 12.64
N CYS A 689 17.36 46.26 13.66
CA CYS A 689 17.28 47.72 13.83
C CYS A 689 18.68 48.37 13.92
N ASP A 690 19.61 47.69 14.58
CA ASP A 690 20.97 48.20 14.74
C ASP A 690 21.91 47.91 13.58
N SER A 691 21.49 47.05 12.66
CA SER A 691 22.29 46.67 11.49
C SER A 691 22.62 47.86 10.60
N THR A 692 23.84 47.86 10.06
CA THR A 692 24.28 48.85 9.06
C THR A 692 23.37 48.83 7.83
N ARG A 693 22.82 47.67 7.46
CA ARG A 693 21.86 47.52 6.36
C ARG A 693 20.58 48.31 6.62
N TRP A 694 19.98 48.18 7.80
CA TRP A 694 18.78 48.95 8.13
C TRP A 694 19.08 50.44 8.26
N LYS A 695 20.14 50.81 8.98
CA LYS A 695 20.53 52.22 9.17
C LYS A 695 20.80 52.92 7.84
N THR A 696 21.60 52.33 6.96
CA THR A 696 21.89 52.89 5.62
C THR A 696 20.62 53.00 4.77
N GLY A 697 19.81 51.95 4.71
CA GLY A 697 18.57 51.97 3.94
C GLY A 697 17.53 52.96 4.46
N ASN A 698 17.41 53.06 5.78
CA ASN A 698 16.49 54.00 6.43
C ASN A 698 16.95 55.45 6.26
N THR A 699 18.25 55.74 6.40
CA THR A 699 18.80 57.09 6.19
C THR A 699 18.58 57.56 4.76
N VAL A 700 18.88 56.72 3.76
CA VAL A 700 18.69 57.07 2.34
C VAL A 700 17.21 57.36 2.03
N ILE A 701 16.31 56.48 2.47
CA ILE A 701 14.87 56.69 2.22
C ILE A 701 14.34 57.89 3.00
N ARG A 702 14.84 58.15 4.22
CA ARG A 702 14.43 59.29 5.04
C ARG A 702 14.90 60.63 4.46
N ILE A 703 16.11 60.69 3.90
CA ILE A 703 16.57 61.89 3.16
C ILE A 703 15.64 62.16 1.98
N PHE A 704 15.28 61.12 1.22
CA PHE A 704 14.31 61.24 0.12
C PHE A 704 12.91 61.65 0.59
N GLU A 705 12.43 61.15 1.73
CA GLU A 705 11.13 61.52 2.29
C GLU A 705 11.10 62.95 2.82
N ILE A 706 12.18 63.42 3.43
CA ILE A 706 12.36 64.81 3.90
C ILE A 706 12.41 65.76 2.69
N MET A 707 13.17 65.40 1.65
CA MET A 707 13.26 66.16 0.40
C MET A 707 11.91 66.24 -0.34
N LEU A 708 11.01 65.28 -0.11
CA LEU A 708 9.66 65.22 -0.69
C LEU A 708 8.55 65.69 0.28
N LEU A 709 8.89 66.29 1.43
CA LEU A 709 7.94 66.78 2.45
C LEU A 709 6.89 65.73 2.90
N ARG A 710 7.25 64.44 2.91
CA ARG A 710 6.34 63.37 3.33
C ARG A 710 6.40 63.13 4.84
N GLY A 711 5.24 63.04 5.47
CA GLY A 711 5.11 62.73 6.91
C GLY A 711 5.70 61.35 7.28
N LYS A 712 6.05 61.16 8.55
CA LYS A 712 6.66 59.91 9.05
C LYS A 712 5.69 58.72 8.89
N PRO A 713 5.98 57.71 8.03
CA PRO A 713 5.10 56.56 7.87
C PRO A 713 5.19 55.62 9.08
N ARG A 714 4.10 54.90 9.39
CA ARG A 714 4.13 53.80 10.37
C ARG A 714 4.97 52.65 9.81
N LEU A 715 6.02 52.26 10.54
CA LEU A 715 6.96 51.21 10.11
C LEU A 715 6.53 49.86 10.70
N ALA A 716 6.63 48.79 9.91
CA ALA A 716 6.44 47.42 10.37
C ALA A 716 7.38 47.09 11.56
N MET A 717 8.60 47.63 11.56
CA MET A 717 9.53 47.55 12.69
C MET A 717 8.96 48.14 13.99
N ASN A 718 8.27 49.28 13.93
CA ASN A 718 7.68 49.89 15.12
C ASN A 718 6.49 49.07 15.64
N HIS A 719 5.78 48.37 14.75
CA HIS A 719 4.68 47.50 15.13
C HIS A 719 5.17 46.22 15.82
N MET A 720 6.27 45.63 15.35
CA MET A 720 6.91 44.49 16.04
C MET A 720 7.38 44.86 17.46
N GLN A 721 8.02 46.03 17.62
CA GLN A 721 8.40 46.53 18.96
C GLN A 721 7.20 46.74 19.87
N LYS A 722 6.07 47.20 19.33
CA LYS A 722 4.83 47.34 20.09
C LYS A 722 4.31 45.98 20.60
N ILE A 723 4.37 44.94 19.76
CA ILE A 723 3.96 43.58 20.15
C ILE A 723 4.83 43.04 21.31
N PHE A 724 6.15 43.25 21.27
CA PHE A 724 7.03 42.87 22.37
C PHE A 724 6.71 43.65 23.66
N SER A 725 6.42 44.96 23.55
CA SER A 725 6.00 45.75 24.73
C SER A 725 4.66 45.29 25.31
N GLU A 726 3.68 44.93 24.47
CA GLU A 726 2.38 44.40 24.91
C GLU A 726 2.53 43.03 25.59
N TYR A 727 3.45 42.20 25.09
CA TYR A 727 3.80 40.92 25.71
C TYR A 727 4.45 41.14 27.09
N GLN A 728 5.44 42.02 27.18
CA GLN A 728 6.15 42.29 28.43
C GLN A 728 5.22 42.87 29.51
N ILE A 729 4.35 43.82 29.15
CA ILE A 729 3.35 44.40 30.08
C ILE A 729 2.42 43.31 30.63
N LYS A 730 1.92 42.41 29.77
CA LYS A 730 1.03 41.31 30.21
C LYS A 730 1.74 40.29 31.11
N LYS A 731 3.03 40.05 30.84
CA LYS A 731 3.88 39.19 31.66
C LYS A 731 4.16 39.82 33.03
N ASP A 732 4.51 41.10 33.07
CA ASP A 732 4.78 41.83 34.32
C ASP A 732 3.52 41.99 35.19
N GLN A 733 2.33 42.01 34.57
CA GLN A 733 1.03 42.01 35.24
C GLN A 733 0.54 40.61 35.66
N GLY A 734 1.30 39.55 35.40
CA GLY A 734 0.92 38.17 35.77
C GLY A 734 -0.32 37.63 35.05
N GLN A 735 -0.74 38.22 33.92
CA GLN A 735 -1.93 37.78 33.19
C GLN A 735 -1.66 36.51 32.39
N SER A 736 -2.62 35.56 32.40
CA SER A 736 -2.52 34.34 31.60
C SER A 736 -2.60 34.66 30.09
N ILE A 737 -1.57 34.27 29.34
CA ILE A 737 -1.52 34.44 27.89
C ILE A 737 -2.20 33.23 27.25
N THR A 738 -3.38 33.45 26.66
CA THR A 738 -4.13 32.39 25.99
C THR A 738 -3.47 31.96 24.67
N LEU A 739 -3.66 30.70 24.27
CA LEU A 739 -3.12 30.15 23.01
C LEU A 739 -3.54 30.97 21.78
N GLY A 740 -4.78 31.48 21.76
CA GLY A 740 -5.27 32.32 20.67
C GLY A 740 -4.55 33.66 20.56
N LEU A 741 -4.20 34.27 21.70
CA LEU A 741 -3.44 35.53 21.72
C LEU A 741 -1.99 35.32 21.27
N MET A 742 -1.37 34.23 21.71
CA MET A 742 -0.04 33.80 21.29
C MET A 742 0.07 33.58 19.79
N GLN A 743 -0.88 32.83 19.20
CA GLN A 743 -0.93 32.63 17.75
C GLN A 743 -1.14 33.94 16.99
N LYS A 744 -1.94 34.86 17.54
CA LYS A 744 -2.16 36.19 16.95
C LYS A 744 -0.88 37.01 16.92
N TRP A 745 -0.13 37.08 18.03
CA TRP A 745 1.15 37.79 18.07
C TRP A 745 2.18 37.18 17.12
N MET A 746 2.35 35.86 17.12
CA MET A 746 3.31 35.18 16.24
C MET A 746 2.99 35.40 14.76
N ARG A 747 1.71 35.32 14.38
CA ARG A 747 1.28 35.59 13.01
C ARG A 747 1.54 37.04 12.62
N GLN A 748 1.29 37.99 13.53
CA GLN A 748 1.50 39.40 13.24
C GLN A 748 2.99 39.75 13.13
N LEU A 749 3.83 39.21 14.02
CA LEU A 749 5.29 39.36 13.95
C LEU A 749 5.86 38.79 12.64
N GLU A 750 5.40 37.63 12.18
CA GLU A 750 5.85 37.03 10.91
C GLU A 750 5.45 37.90 9.72
N VAL A 751 4.22 38.43 9.70
CA VAL A 751 3.76 39.35 8.64
C VAL A 751 4.59 40.63 8.61
N ASP A 752 4.84 41.25 9.77
CA ASP A 752 5.61 42.50 9.85
C ASP A 752 7.08 42.30 9.54
N PHE A 753 7.64 41.13 9.87
CA PHE A 753 8.98 40.73 9.49
C PHE A 753 9.10 40.61 7.96
N GLN A 754 8.18 39.90 7.29
CA GLN A 754 8.18 39.78 5.83
C GLN A 754 8.01 41.14 5.14
N ASN A 755 7.10 41.98 5.66
CA ASN A 755 6.91 43.35 5.18
C ASN A 755 8.19 44.19 5.29
N THR A 756 8.96 43.98 6.36
CA THR A 756 10.26 44.65 6.56
C THR A 756 11.27 44.21 5.51
N LEU A 757 11.37 42.92 5.19
CA LEU A 757 12.30 42.40 4.18
C LEU A 757 12.00 42.89 2.75
N VAL A 758 10.72 43.06 2.42
CA VAL A 758 10.27 43.53 1.09
C VAL A 758 10.33 45.07 0.98
N SER A 759 10.41 45.77 2.11
CA SER A 759 10.46 47.23 2.16
C SER A 759 11.60 47.82 1.32
N ARG A 760 11.35 49.00 0.72
CA ARG A 760 12.37 49.74 -0.04
C ARG A 760 13.58 50.06 0.84
N ARG A 761 13.35 50.40 2.12
CA ARG A 761 14.38 50.66 3.13
C ARG A 761 15.34 49.47 3.26
N TRP A 762 14.83 48.27 3.48
CA TRP A 762 15.66 47.07 3.64
C TRP A 762 16.39 46.69 2.34
N ARG A 763 15.71 46.75 1.18
CA ARG A 763 16.32 46.40 -0.12
C ARG A 763 17.46 47.35 -0.54
N VAL A 764 17.28 48.65 -0.35
CA VAL A 764 18.32 49.66 -0.65
C VAL A 764 19.52 49.44 0.25
N GLY A 765 19.31 49.30 1.56
CA GLY A 765 20.38 49.05 2.52
C GLY A 765 21.12 47.74 2.27
N LYS A 766 20.40 46.65 1.98
CA LYS A 766 20.97 45.34 1.65
C LYS A 766 21.81 45.40 0.36
N SER A 767 21.37 46.13 -0.65
CA SER A 767 22.08 46.24 -1.94
C SER A 767 23.36 47.06 -1.80
N LEU A 768 23.31 48.19 -1.09
CA LEU A 768 24.49 49.05 -0.86
C LEU A 768 25.55 48.36 -0.01
N VAL A 769 25.15 47.76 1.12
CA VAL A 769 26.08 47.03 1.99
C VAL A 769 26.65 45.80 1.30
N ARG A 770 25.86 45.07 0.51
CA ARG A 770 26.37 43.91 -0.25
C ARG A 770 27.30 44.33 -1.38
N GLY A 771 27.06 45.47 -2.02
CA GLY A 771 27.98 46.06 -2.99
C GLY A 771 29.34 46.33 -2.34
N LEU A 772 29.35 46.95 -1.16
CA LEU A 772 30.56 47.19 -0.38
C LEU A 772 31.24 45.89 0.11
N GLU A 773 30.47 44.91 0.58
CA GLU A 773 31.03 43.62 1.03
C GLU A 773 31.64 42.79 -0.11
N MET A 774 31.06 42.86 -1.33
CA MET A 774 31.64 42.24 -2.51
C MET A 774 32.93 42.94 -2.94
N LEU A 775 32.97 44.27 -2.82
CA LEU A 775 34.17 45.08 -3.09
C LEU A 775 35.29 44.78 -2.07
N LEU A 776 34.93 44.40 -0.84
CA LEU A 776 35.85 44.04 0.24
C LEU A 776 36.09 42.53 0.41
N LEU A 777 35.62 41.67 -0.51
CA LEU A 777 35.78 40.21 -0.51
C LEU A 777 35.42 39.51 0.83
N ARG A 778 34.46 40.04 1.58
CA ARG A 778 34.07 39.45 2.88
C ARG A 778 33.08 38.30 2.71
N LYS A 779 33.36 37.15 3.34
CA LYS A 779 32.45 35.98 3.37
C LYS A 779 31.13 36.30 4.08
N LYS A 780 30.04 35.71 3.59
CA LYS A 780 28.67 35.89 4.11
C LYS A 780 28.53 35.22 5.49
N LYS A 781 28.34 35.99 6.55
CA LYS A 781 28.00 35.49 7.90
C LYS A 781 26.47 35.27 8.03
N PRO A 782 26.00 34.31 8.84
CA PRO A 782 24.58 34.14 9.14
C PRO A 782 24.03 35.42 9.78
N MET A 783 22.84 35.86 9.36
CA MET A 783 22.27 37.14 9.78
C MET A 783 21.02 36.93 10.65
N ALA A 784 20.68 37.91 11.49
CA ALA A 784 19.45 37.91 12.31
C ALA A 784 18.15 37.55 11.53
N PRO A 785 17.93 38.00 10.27
CA PRO A 785 16.80 37.53 9.47
C PRO A 785 16.78 36.03 9.19
N ASP A 786 17.96 35.41 9.00
CA ASP A 786 18.06 33.97 8.74
C ASP A 786 17.73 33.19 10.02
N HIS A 787 18.11 33.72 11.18
CA HIS A 787 17.78 33.15 12.49
C HIS A 787 16.28 33.28 12.82
N MET A 788 15.67 34.45 12.62
CA MET A 788 14.22 34.63 12.83
C MET A 788 13.37 33.75 11.92
N GLN A 789 13.76 33.59 10.66
CA GLN A 789 13.06 32.67 9.75
C GLN A 789 13.06 31.24 10.32
N THR A 790 14.18 30.83 10.91
CA THR A 790 14.32 29.53 11.58
C THR A 790 13.42 29.44 12.82
N LEU A 791 13.34 30.50 13.64
CA LEU A 791 12.48 30.54 14.82
C LEU A 791 10.97 30.47 14.47
N PHE A 792 10.53 31.18 13.42
CA PHE A 792 9.15 31.07 12.93
C PHE A 792 8.84 29.66 12.38
N ASP A 793 9.80 29.04 11.70
CA ASP A 793 9.65 27.66 11.21
C ASP A 793 9.58 26.65 12.36
N GLN A 794 10.36 26.83 13.43
CA GLN A 794 10.30 26.00 14.64
C GLN A 794 8.97 26.20 15.40
N PHE A 795 8.45 27.42 15.44
CA PHE A 795 7.14 27.71 16.02
C PHE A 795 6.01 27.03 15.24
N ARG A 796 6.02 27.09 13.90
CA ARG A 796 5.06 26.37 13.04
C ARG A 796 5.15 24.84 13.21
N GLN A 797 6.30 24.35 13.63
CA GLN A 797 6.53 22.94 13.94
C GLN A 797 6.18 22.58 15.39
N GLY A 798 5.60 23.48 16.19
CA GLY A 798 5.07 23.18 17.53
C GLY A 798 6.11 22.94 18.62
N GLN A 799 7.34 23.43 18.46
CA GLN A 799 8.45 23.17 19.39
C GLN A 799 8.43 23.97 20.71
N TYR A 800 7.42 24.80 20.93
CA TYR A 800 7.32 25.69 22.09
C TYR A 800 6.01 25.45 22.87
N THR A 801 6.10 25.21 24.18
CA THR A 801 4.95 24.99 25.09
C THR A 801 4.82 26.13 26.11
N HIS A 802 3.58 26.44 26.53
CA HIS A 802 3.31 27.25 27.73
C HIS A 802 3.19 26.34 28.96
N HIS A 803 3.68 26.77 30.13
CA HIS A 803 3.36 26.10 31.39
C HIS A 803 1.87 26.28 31.69
N PHE A 804 1.12 25.17 31.75
CA PHE A 804 -0.11 25.10 32.54
C PHE A 804 0.32 24.80 33.97
N ASN A 805 0.07 25.72 34.90
CA ASN A 805 0.03 25.39 36.33
C ASN A 805 -1.31 24.67 36.57
N ASP A 806 -1.32 23.35 36.39
CA ASP A 806 -2.34 22.52 37.03
C ASP A 806 -1.80 22.14 38.41
N SER A 807 -2.06 23.02 39.38
CA SER A 807 -2.01 22.76 40.83
C SER A 807 -2.49 24.00 41.57
N ASN A 808 -3.79 24.05 41.90
CA ASN A 808 -4.23 24.20 43.29
C ASN A 808 -5.75 24.20 43.42
N GLU A 809 -6.16 23.57 44.52
CA GLU A 809 -7.48 23.25 45.00
C GLU A 809 -8.34 24.48 45.36
N LEU A 810 -9.65 24.21 45.42
CA LEU A 810 -10.64 24.71 46.39
C LEU A 810 -10.32 25.99 47.18
N THR A 811 -11.17 27.02 47.05
CA THR A 811 -11.72 27.74 48.21
C THR A 811 -12.93 28.60 47.83
N VAL A 812 -14.00 28.42 48.60
CA VAL A 812 -15.17 29.31 48.69
C VAL A 812 -14.78 30.55 49.51
N GLN A 813 -15.16 31.76 49.08
CA GLN A 813 -15.77 32.85 49.88
C GLN A 813 -15.44 34.29 49.39
N ASN A 814 -16.52 35.08 49.33
CA ASN A 814 -16.68 36.53 49.57
C ASN A 814 -16.42 37.59 48.46
N TYR A 815 -17.53 38.28 48.15
CA TYR A 815 -17.77 39.60 47.52
C TYR A 815 -16.94 40.76 48.13
N PRO A 816 -16.74 41.94 47.48
CA PRO A 816 -17.84 42.85 47.07
C PRO A 816 -17.72 43.66 45.77
N SER A 817 -18.91 44.10 45.36
CA SER A 817 -19.35 45.20 44.48
C SER A 817 -18.35 46.30 44.08
N GLN A 818 -18.46 46.75 42.82
CA GLN A 818 -18.62 48.17 42.44
C GLN A 818 -19.12 48.33 40.99
N PHE A 819 -20.38 48.80 40.86
CA PHE A 819 -20.93 49.85 39.96
C PHE A 819 -20.00 50.46 38.89
N ASN A 820 -20.41 50.93 37.70
CA ASN A 820 -21.68 51.22 37.02
C ASN A 820 -21.33 51.56 35.54
N THR A 821 -22.14 51.24 34.54
CA THR A 821 -22.89 52.17 33.63
C THR A 821 -22.63 51.79 32.15
N TYR A 822 -23.45 52.02 31.11
CA TYR A 822 -24.64 52.83 30.85
C TYR A 822 -25.45 52.13 29.71
N VAL A 823 -26.75 51.91 29.93
CA VAL A 823 -27.95 52.23 29.10
C VAL A 823 -28.17 51.66 27.66
N SER A 824 -29.31 50.97 27.54
CA SER A 824 -30.11 50.69 26.31
C SER A 824 -30.86 51.91 25.77
N PRO A 825 -31.38 51.86 24.54
CA PRO A 825 -32.76 52.28 24.33
C PRO A 825 -33.63 51.18 23.72
N GLU A 826 -34.88 51.25 24.12
CA GLU A 826 -35.98 50.33 23.94
C GLU A 826 -36.89 50.81 22.78
N GLN A 827 -37.79 49.91 22.35
CA GLN A 827 -39.09 50.14 21.69
C GLN A 827 -39.17 50.34 20.16
N ALA A 828 -39.67 49.29 19.49
CA ALA A 828 -40.85 49.41 18.64
C ALA A 828 -41.64 48.07 18.65
N ALA A 829 -42.93 48.19 18.91
CA ALA A 829 -43.89 47.13 19.20
C ALA A 829 -44.39 46.36 17.96
N GLY A 830 -44.93 45.15 18.18
CA GLY A 830 -45.82 44.47 17.23
C GLY A 830 -45.74 42.93 17.23
N LYS A 831 -46.44 42.26 18.16
CA LYS A 831 -46.94 40.87 18.01
C LYS A 831 -48.31 40.92 17.28
N PRO A 832 -48.97 39.80 16.90
CA PRO A 832 -48.50 38.48 16.42
C PRO A 832 -49.29 38.02 15.16
N TYR A 833 -48.87 36.93 14.50
CA TYR A 833 -49.83 36.08 13.77
C TYR A 833 -49.51 34.60 14.02
N THR A 834 -50.36 33.99 14.84
CA THR A 834 -50.65 32.55 14.87
C THR A 834 -51.55 32.19 13.70
N LEU A 835 -51.35 31.02 13.09
CA LEU A 835 -52.40 30.07 12.72
C LEU A 835 -51.74 28.73 12.37
N ARG A 836 -52.30 27.65 12.92
CA ARG A 836 -51.93 26.23 12.74
C ARG A 836 -53.21 25.51 12.22
N PRO A 837 -53.15 24.20 11.92
CA PRO A 837 -53.21 23.45 10.63
C PRO A 837 -54.69 23.10 10.22
N PRO A 838 -55.11 22.13 9.34
CA PRO A 838 -54.49 20.87 8.83
C PRO A 838 -54.68 20.52 7.33
N VAL A 839 -53.87 19.58 6.80
CA VAL A 839 -54.20 18.21 6.30
C VAL A 839 -52.89 17.41 6.27
#